data_AF-A0A4U0WQ17-F1
#
_entry.id   AF-A0A4U0WQ17-F1
#
_cell.length_a   1.000
_cell.length_b   1.000
_cell.length_c   1.000
_cell.angle_alpha   90.00
_cell.angle_beta   90.00
_cell.angle_gamma   90.00
#
_symmetry.space_group_name_H-M   'P 1'
#
loop_
_entity.id
_entity.type
_entity.pdbx_description
1 polymer ?
#
loop_
_entity_poly.entity_id
_entity_poly.type
_entity_poly.pdbx_seq_one_letter_code
_entity_poly.pdbx_strand_id
1 'polypeptide(L)'
;MFVPSLSALALLWSLCYGDDPLKAAINKAKYQAACPAYEHYSRFTHFPLSAGRMALPFQRPSPHCRTFDSPLVEQIIDELTEKMVDKDLARLFENAFPNTLDTTVRWHVDGTAKKEKKQQFKYHLKDEGKWEGAQSFIVTGDINAEWLRDSTNQLAQYQKLAKKDKAVENLILGAINTQAEFVIESPYCNAFQPPLLSHLPPTENGQDDYVHPAYEPTSVFECKYELDSLAHFLSLTNQFYEHTGSTAFLTPRWYLALDTLLRVLDEQSKSTFDGETGNYMKNQYTFQRRTNTGTETLNLAGVGNPLNSGTGLIRSAFRPSDDATILGFYIPANAMMAVELKRTAAMLRKAGEATVADRLKTRSDSIFRGIWDHGVVNHKKYGPVFAYEVDGYGSAIIMDDANLPSLLSLPLLGFVEVSEKTYQNTRKMILEKAGNPYFLTGKSFHGIGGPHIGLQNAWPMSLLVQAMTSDDDEEISKVLELVKSASPLGLVHESINVNLVRDFTRSWFAWANSVFAQTILDLAERKPHLLFGKDAKPSPSVARLTPDSDSEEEDLDVYEIGYTGRSIKLEDIAVDAEEGSVQQYEQEEDARGGAEEKEHRTEAILATPKSPGYRYITYILFEWMTLMYRVVPPHIYISLCVLSWGLLASLQSATSSFSSLLIIRALLGISEAAFGPGLPFYLSFFYRREELALRTGLFISAAPLATSFASSLAWVITELGQHSPIAPWRLLFPVEGFPSVLVAVAAWYHVPDSPGTVRYLTARQKRVAVLRLRNERAGLENEKTAPRSTVQGYSSGQTKGLEWQNIVQALLDPKCYLTAFMFFSCNVAFSSMPVFLPTIIHEMGYSSISSQALSAPPYLFSFIIVLLTAYFSDRLRT
;
A
#
# COMPACT_ATOMS: atom_id res chain seq x y z
N MET A 1 77.87 3.16 13.41
CA MET A 1 77.87 2.62 12.03
C MET A 1 76.82 1.51 11.98
N PHE A 2 75.60 1.82 11.56
CA PHE A 2 74.62 0.87 11.01
C PHE A 2 73.61 1.74 10.24
N VAL A 3 73.74 1.73 8.92
CA VAL A 3 72.87 2.42 7.97
C VAL A 3 71.59 1.59 7.87
N PRO A 4 70.39 2.16 8.10
CA PRO A 4 69.15 1.45 7.77
C PRO A 4 69.07 1.32 6.25
N SER A 5 68.73 0.12 5.78
CA SER A 5 68.70 -0.23 4.36
C SER A 5 67.76 0.69 3.56
N LEU A 6 68.14 0.98 2.31
CA LEU A 6 67.30 1.71 1.33
C LEU A 6 65.90 1.12 1.17
N SER A 7 65.70 -0.15 1.54
CA SER A 7 64.41 -0.84 1.54
C SER A 7 63.40 -0.25 2.54
N ALA A 8 63.86 0.24 3.70
CA ALA A 8 62.99 0.81 4.73
C ALA A 8 62.52 2.24 4.38
N LEU A 9 63.39 3.01 3.70
CA LEU A 9 63.04 4.34 3.17
C LEU A 9 62.10 4.25 1.95
N ALA A 10 62.25 3.23 1.09
CA ALA A 10 61.33 3.00 -0.03
C ALA A 10 59.91 2.59 0.44
N LEU A 11 59.80 1.82 1.53
CA LEU A 11 58.50 1.46 2.11
C LEU A 11 57.79 2.66 2.77
N LEU A 12 58.54 3.53 3.47
CA LEU A 12 57.99 4.76 4.04
C LEU A 12 57.61 5.78 2.97
N TRP A 13 58.33 5.82 1.85
CA TRP A 13 57.99 6.70 0.72
C TRP A 13 56.78 6.18 -0.08
N SER A 14 56.64 4.86 -0.24
CA SER A 14 55.46 4.23 -0.85
C SER A 14 54.19 4.34 0.01
N LEU A 15 54.31 4.51 1.33
CA LEU A 15 53.19 4.74 2.24
C LEU A 15 52.76 6.22 2.30
N CYS A 16 53.65 7.15 1.94
CA CYS A 16 53.34 8.59 1.92
C CYS A 16 52.95 9.12 0.53
N TYR A 17 53.26 8.39 -0.55
CA TYR A 17 53.00 8.77 -1.95
C TYR A 17 52.40 7.64 -2.80
N GLY A 18 51.87 6.58 -2.17
CA GLY A 18 50.98 5.63 -2.84
C GLY A 18 49.60 6.26 -2.97
N ASP A 19 49.07 6.31 -4.19
CA ASP A 19 47.70 6.77 -4.46
C ASP A 19 46.72 6.20 -3.43
N ASP A 20 46.01 7.12 -2.76
CA ASP A 20 45.01 6.83 -1.76
C ASP A 20 44.02 5.76 -2.29
N PRO A 21 43.93 4.55 -1.69
CA PRO A 21 43.00 3.53 -2.13
C PRO A 21 41.52 3.94 -1.92
N LEU A 22 41.26 5.07 -1.25
CA LEU A 22 39.94 5.71 -1.16
C LEU A 22 39.59 6.59 -2.38
N LYS A 23 40.49 6.77 -3.35
CA LYS A 23 40.22 7.48 -4.61
C LYS A 23 39.94 6.53 -5.80
N ALA A 24 39.64 5.26 -5.55
CA ALA A 24 38.98 4.45 -6.56
C ALA A 24 37.60 5.07 -6.84
N ALA A 25 37.26 5.29 -8.12
CA ALA A 25 35.97 5.84 -8.51
C ALA A 25 34.83 5.09 -7.82
N ILE A 26 34.15 5.77 -6.89
CA ILE A 26 33.09 5.20 -6.06
C ILE A 26 32.01 4.66 -7.00
N ASN A 27 31.83 3.34 -7.02
CA ASN A 27 30.77 2.72 -7.80
C ASN A 27 29.43 2.96 -7.07
N LYS A 28 28.74 4.07 -7.41
CA LYS A 28 27.47 4.50 -6.82
C LYS A 28 26.43 3.36 -6.79
N ALA A 29 26.38 2.53 -7.84
CA ALA A 29 25.46 1.40 -7.92
C ALA A 29 25.72 0.31 -6.87
N LYS A 30 26.99 0.02 -6.53
CA LYS A 30 27.32 -0.94 -5.46
C LYS A 30 26.94 -0.42 -4.07
N TYR A 31 27.08 0.88 -3.83
CA TYR A 31 26.67 1.49 -2.56
C TYR A 31 25.14 1.55 -2.44
N GLN A 32 24.45 1.93 -3.51
CA GLN A 32 22.98 1.95 -3.56
C GLN A 32 22.37 0.56 -3.25
N ALA A 33 22.98 -0.52 -3.74
CA ALA A 33 22.55 -1.88 -3.42
C ALA A 33 22.75 -2.28 -1.94
N ALA A 34 23.64 -1.59 -1.22
CA ALA A 34 23.91 -1.81 0.21
C ALA A 34 23.14 -0.84 1.13
N CYS A 35 22.38 0.09 0.56
CA CYS A 35 21.61 1.07 1.33
C CYS A 35 20.41 0.40 2.01
N PRO A 36 20.16 0.66 3.30
CA PRO A 36 18.97 0.14 3.97
C PRO A 36 17.71 0.74 3.36
N ALA A 37 16.63 -0.03 3.32
CA ALA A 37 15.33 0.50 2.95
C ALA A 37 14.90 1.59 3.95
N TYR A 38 14.57 2.77 3.43
CA TYR A 38 14.32 3.94 4.27
C TYR A 38 13.08 3.79 5.18
N GLU A 39 12.09 2.99 4.75
CA GLU A 39 10.94 2.60 5.59
C GLU A 39 11.41 2.03 6.94
N HIS A 40 12.37 1.11 6.92
CA HIS A 40 12.94 0.55 8.14
C HIS A 40 13.84 1.55 8.87
N TYR A 41 14.63 2.33 8.13
CA TYR A 41 15.53 3.35 8.69
C TYR A 41 14.72 4.35 9.54
N SER A 42 13.68 4.96 8.97
CA SER A 42 12.86 6.01 9.63
C SER A 42 12.23 5.63 10.98
N ARG A 43 12.17 4.33 11.32
CA ARG A 43 11.57 3.82 12.57
C ARG A 43 12.52 3.86 13.77
N PHE A 44 13.80 4.17 13.57
CA PHE A 44 14.82 4.12 14.62
C PHE A 44 15.54 5.45 14.80
N THR A 45 16.16 5.63 15.97
CA THR A 45 16.98 6.80 16.29
C THR A 45 18.40 6.62 15.76
N HIS A 46 18.94 7.62 15.07
CA HIS A 46 20.32 7.61 14.59
C HIS A 46 21.13 8.80 15.10
N PHE A 47 22.44 8.56 15.25
CA PHE A 47 23.43 9.57 15.58
C PHE A 47 23.94 10.27 14.31
N PRO A 48 24.40 11.53 14.41
CA PRO A 48 24.49 12.34 15.64
C PRO A 48 23.13 12.93 16.07
N LEU A 49 22.89 13.01 17.38
CA LEU A 49 21.72 13.71 17.93
C LEU A 49 21.92 15.23 17.81
N SER A 50 20.84 15.99 17.79
CA SER A 50 20.89 17.46 17.91
C SER A 50 21.46 17.90 19.27
N ALA A 51 21.99 19.13 19.32
CA ALA A 51 22.47 19.75 20.55
C ALA A 51 21.35 20.42 21.38
N GLY A 52 20.09 20.29 20.95
CA GLY A 52 18.93 20.87 21.64
C GLY A 52 18.50 20.02 22.85
N ARG A 53 17.46 20.49 23.55
CA ARG A 53 16.94 19.85 24.77
C ARG A 53 16.35 18.47 24.48
N MET A 54 15.73 18.29 23.31
CA MET A 54 15.09 17.03 22.92
C MET A 54 16.07 16.01 22.35
N ALA A 55 17.26 16.44 21.92
CA ALA A 55 18.27 15.59 21.31
C ALA A 55 17.69 14.76 20.14
N LEU A 56 16.98 15.43 19.21
CA LEU A 56 16.37 14.82 18.05
C LEU A 56 17.40 14.08 17.19
N PRO A 57 17.07 12.88 16.69
CA PRO A 57 17.99 12.06 15.91
C PRO A 57 18.18 12.59 14.48
N PHE A 58 19.29 12.19 13.87
CA PHE A 58 19.52 12.38 12.44
C PHE A 58 18.71 11.37 11.63
N GLN A 59 18.08 11.79 10.54
CA GLN A 59 17.23 10.92 9.72
C GLN A 59 17.48 10.98 8.23
N ARG A 60 18.53 11.67 7.77
CA ARG A 60 18.88 11.65 6.34
C ARG A 60 19.66 10.37 6.01
N PRO A 61 19.41 9.73 4.84
CA PRO A 61 20.28 8.67 4.35
C PRO A 61 21.73 9.16 4.21
N SER A 62 22.66 8.20 4.24
CA SER A 62 24.04 8.47 3.81
C SER A 62 24.04 9.14 2.43
N PRO A 63 24.95 10.09 2.12
CA PRO A 63 25.00 10.75 0.83
C PRO A 63 24.98 9.81 -0.38
N HIS A 64 25.56 8.62 -0.28
CA HIS A 64 25.54 7.62 -1.37
C HIS A 64 24.20 6.89 -1.54
N CYS A 65 23.31 6.99 -0.56
CA CYS A 65 21.99 6.38 -0.53
C CYS A 65 20.86 7.35 -0.88
N ARG A 66 21.16 8.65 -1.05
CA ARG A 66 20.18 9.65 -1.47
C ARG A 66 19.75 9.39 -2.90
N THR A 67 18.45 9.50 -3.15
CA THR A 67 17.87 9.21 -4.46
C THR A 67 18.09 10.34 -5.48
N PHE A 68 18.17 11.59 -5.00
CA PHE A 68 18.41 12.77 -5.79
C PHE A 68 19.27 13.76 -5.00
N ASP A 69 20.24 14.40 -5.66
CA ASP A 69 21.22 15.30 -5.03
C ASP A 69 21.09 16.71 -5.63
N SER A 70 20.95 17.74 -4.79
CA SER A 70 21.00 19.16 -5.21
C SER A 70 21.98 19.94 -4.31
N PRO A 71 23.08 20.49 -4.88
CA PRO A 71 24.03 21.30 -4.11
C PRO A 71 23.39 22.56 -3.50
N LEU A 72 22.39 23.13 -4.18
CA LEU A 72 21.70 24.32 -3.69
C LEU A 72 20.81 24.00 -2.48
N VAL A 73 20.18 22.82 -2.46
CA VAL A 73 19.43 22.34 -1.30
C VAL A 73 20.35 22.14 -0.10
N GLU A 74 21.52 21.51 -0.27
CA GLU A 74 22.49 21.36 0.84
C GLU A 74 22.94 22.72 1.37
N GLN A 75 23.23 23.69 0.48
CA GLN A 75 23.62 25.04 0.89
C GLN A 75 22.52 25.72 1.73
N ILE A 76 21.26 25.59 1.35
CA ILE A 76 20.13 26.18 2.09
C ILE A 76 19.98 25.53 3.46
N ILE A 77 20.16 24.22 3.55
CA ILE A 77 20.14 23.48 4.81
C ILE A 77 21.22 24.01 5.74
N ASP A 78 22.47 24.10 5.28
CA ASP A 78 23.59 24.57 6.09
C ASP A 78 23.35 26.00 6.59
N GLU A 79 22.95 26.92 5.70
CA GLU A 79 22.74 28.33 6.05
C GLU A 79 21.58 28.55 7.03
N LEU A 80 20.47 27.82 6.88
CA LEU A 80 19.30 27.96 7.76
C LEU A 80 19.54 27.32 9.12
N THR A 81 20.08 26.09 9.15
CA THR A 81 20.30 25.34 10.40
C THR A 81 21.38 25.97 11.28
N GLU A 82 22.40 26.59 10.68
CA GLU A 82 23.41 27.35 11.41
C GLU A 82 22.78 28.52 12.18
N LYS A 83 21.87 29.26 11.53
CA LYS A 83 21.22 30.46 12.07
C LYS A 83 20.09 30.20 13.04
N MET A 84 19.42 29.06 12.93
CA MET A 84 18.31 28.71 13.82
C MET A 84 18.77 28.67 15.28
N VAL A 85 18.05 29.39 16.14
CA VAL A 85 18.34 29.44 17.59
C VAL A 85 18.02 28.10 18.24
N ASP A 86 16.88 27.52 17.87
CA ASP A 86 16.48 26.19 18.33
C ASP A 86 17.15 25.09 17.52
N LYS A 87 18.09 24.38 18.15
CA LYS A 87 18.87 23.32 17.52
C LYS A 87 18.09 22.01 17.31
N ASP A 88 16.99 21.80 18.03
CA ASP A 88 16.08 20.68 17.74
C ASP A 88 15.24 21.01 16.51
N LEU A 89 14.71 22.23 16.42
CA LEU A 89 13.98 22.67 15.22
C LEU A 89 14.87 22.66 13.98
N ALA A 90 16.13 23.09 14.12
CA ALA A 90 17.14 23.00 13.06
C ALA A 90 17.35 21.55 12.57
N ARG A 91 17.45 20.59 13.50
CA ARG A 91 17.59 19.18 13.14
C ARG A 91 16.35 18.64 12.42
N LEU A 92 15.15 19.04 12.87
CA LEU A 92 13.91 18.63 12.21
C LEU A 92 13.84 19.20 10.79
N PHE A 93 14.23 20.46 10.58
CA PHE A 93 14.33 21.07 9.25
C PHE A 93 15.36 20.38 8.35
N GLU A 94 16.55 20.09 8.88
CA GLU A 94 17.60 19.36 8.17
C GLU A 94 17.12 17.97 7.70
N ASN A 95 16.35 17.27 8.53
CA ASN A 95 15.80 15.96 8.16
C ASN A 95 14.62 16.07 7.18
N ALA A 96 13.74 17.06 7.38
CA ALA A 96 12.46 17.16 6.67
C ALA A 96 12.59 17.83 5.29
N PHE A 97 13.35 18.94 5.19
CA PHE A 97 13.43 19.71 3.95
C PHE A 97 13.90 18.91 2.74
N PRO A 98 14.98 18.09 2.80
CA PRO A 98 15.41 17.28 1.67
C PRO A 98 14.75 15.90 1.62
N ASN A 99 13.82 15.55 2.52
CA ASN A 99 13.34 14.17 2.67
C ASN A 99 12.81 13.57 1.36
N THR A 100 12.04 14.34 0.59
CA THR A 100 11.57 13.95 -0.75
C THR A 100 12.73 13.64 -1.69
N LEU A 101 13.73 14.53 -1.82
CA LEU A 101 14.86 14.32 -2.73
C LEU A 101 15.73 13.14 -2.28
N ASP A 102 15.94 13.04 -0.97
CA ASP A 102 16.78 11.99 -0.36
C ASP A 102 16.16 10.60 -0.50
N THR A 103 14.82 10.47 -0.53
CA THR A 103 14.17 9.16 -0.31
C THR A 103 13.05 8.76 -1.28
N THR A 104 12.36 9.71 -1.92
CA THR A 104 11.12 9.40 -2.67
C THR A 104 11.21 9.52 -4.17
N VAL A 105 12.28 10.11 -4.72
CA VAL A 105 12.53 10.17 -6.16
C VAL A 105 13.00 8.80 -6.64
N ARG A 106 12.06 7.88 -6.94
CA ARG A 106 12.39 6.49 -7.26
C ARG A 106 12.91 6.30 -8.68
N TRP A 107 12.49 7.17 -9.59
CA TRP A 107 12.97 7.18 -10.97
C TRP A 107 12.99 8.62 -11.49
N HIS A 108 14.08 9.00 -12.15
CA HIS A 108 14.19 10.27 -12.84
C HIS A 108 15.08 10.10 -14.08
N VAL A 109 14.63 10.64 -15.20
CA VAL A 109 15.41 10.75 -16.44
C VAL A 109 15.29 12.17 -16.97
N ASP A 110 16.39 12.70 -17.50
CA ASP A 110 16.49 14.07 -18.02
C ASP A 110 16.13 14.19 -19.51
N GLY A 111 15.71 13.08 -20.13
CA GLY A 111 15.39 13.00 -21.56
C GLY A 111 16.61 12.84 -22.49
N THR A 112 17.85 12.77 -21.98
CA THR A 112 19.07 12.61 -22.79
C THR A 112 19.48 11.15 -23.02
N ALA A 113 18.90 10.22 -22.26
CA ALA A 113 19.16 8.79 -22.42
C ALA A 113 18.77 8.30 -23.83
N LYS A 114 19.71 7.63 -24.52
CA LYS A 114 19.44 7.03 -25.84
C LYS A 114 18.30 6.03 -25.72
N LYS A 115 17.17 6.26 -26.41
CA LYS A 115 16.05 5.30 -26.52
C LYS A 115 16.62 3.90 -26.76
N GLU A 116 16.45 2.98 -25.81
CA GLU A 116 16.83 1.59 -26.02
C GLU A 116 16.04 1.05 -27.22
N LYS A 117 16.74 0.60 -28.27
CA LYS A 117 16.16 0.20 -29.56
C LYS A 117 15.24 -1.03 -29.52
N LYS A 118 14.78 -1.50 -28.35
CA LYS A 118 14.24 -2.88 -28.22
C LYS A 118 12.82 -3.06 -27.67
N GLN A 119 12.06 -2.02 -27.36
CA GLN A 119 10.63 -2.17 -27.06
C GLN A 119 9.79 -1.15 -27.84
N GLN A 120 9.76 -1.31 -29.17
CA GLN A 120 8.67 -0.76 -29.97
C GLN A 120 7.43 -1.62 -29.73
N PHE A 121 6.69 -1.34 -28.65
CA PHE A 121 5.26 -1.63 -28.67
C PHE A 121 4.66 -0.80 -29.83
N LYS A 122 3.81 -1.43 -30.66
CA LYS A 122 3.10 -0.73 -31.74
C LYS A 122 2.14 0.28 -31.11
N TYR A 123 2.62 1.48 -30.84
CA TYR A 123 1.83 2.60 -30.39
C TYR A 123 0.77 2.97 -31.43
N HIS A 124 -0.45 3.22 -30.97
CA HIS A 124 -1.50 3.79 -31.83
C HIS A 124 -1.14 5.25 -32.14
N LEU A 125 -1.71 5.85 -33.19
CA LEU A 125 -1.56 7.29 -33.50
C LEU A 125 -1.89 8.22 -32.31
N LYS A 126 -2.61 7.72 -31.29
CA LYS A 126 -2.94 8.43 -30.05
C LYS A 126 -1.81 8.48 -29.00
N ASP A 127 -0.74 7.71 -29.19
CA ASP A 127 0.38 7.60 -28.24
C ASP A 127 1.64 8.35 -28.72
N GLU A 128 1.53 9.16 -29.77
CA GLU A 128 2.63 10.00 -30.24
C GLU A 128 3.06 10.99 -29.14
N GLY A 129 4.36 11.02 -28.82
CA GLY A 129 4.92 11.84 -27.75
C GLY A 129 4.80 11.26 -26.34
N LYS A 130 4.19 10.08 -26.14
CA LYS A 130 4.07 9.43 -24.83
C LYS A 130 5.46 9.10 -24.25
N TRP A 131 5.68 9.48 -22.98
CA TRP A 131 6.94 9.30 -22.24
C TRP A 131 8.18 9.96 -22.87
N GLU A 132 8.02 11.04 -23.62
CA GLU A 132 9.14 11.83 -24.16
C GLU A 132 9.59 12.92 -23.19
N GLY A 133 10.86 13.34 -23.30
CA GLY A 133 11.46 14.37 -22.45
C GLY A 133 11.87 13.88 -21.06
N ALA A 134 12.00 14.82 -20.12
CA ALA A 134 12.26 14.49 -18.73
C ALA A 134 11.04 13.79 -18.11
N GLN A 135 11.28 12.82 -17.23
CA GLN A 135 10.25 12.07 -16.50
C GLN A 135 10.72 11.83 -15.08
N SER A 136 9.81 11.92 -14.11
CA SER A 136 10.11 11.75 -12.69
C SER A 136 8.97 11.04 -11.99
N PHE A 137 9.26 9.94 -11.30
CA PHE A 137 8.31 9.19 -10.49
C PHE A 137 8.64 9.37 -9.01
N ILE A 138 7.68 9.92 -8.26
CA ILE A 138 7.86 10.38 -6.88
C ILE A 138 6.83 9.69 -6.00
N VAL A 139 7.31 8.85 -5.08
CA VAL A 139 6.43 8.09 -4.19
C VAL A 139 6.09 8.86 -2.92
N THR A 140 5.01 8.49 -2.24
CA THR A 140 4.56 9.18 -1.00
C THR A 140 5.50 8.95 0.19
N GLY A 141 6.24 7.83 0.16
CA GLY A 141 7.18 7.44 1.20
C GLY A 141 7.15 5.93 1.40
N ASP A 142 6.59 5.50 2.53
CA ASP A 142 6.40 4.10 2.90
C ASP A 142 5.47 3.31 1.96
N ILE A 143 4.72 3.98 1.09
CA ILE A 143 3.94 3.38 0.00
C ILE A 143 4.65 3.64 -1.32
N ASN A 144 4.97 2.57 -2.05
CA ASN A 144 5.69 2.63 -3.32
C ASN A 144 4.76 2.87 -4.52
N ALA A 145 3.98 3.94 -4.46
CA ALA A 145 3.12 4.46 -5.51
C ALA A 145 3.08 5.99 -5.45
N GLU A 146 2.71 6.62 -6.57
CA GLU A 146 2.67 8.08 -6.70
C GLU A 146 1.23 8.58 -6.67
N TRP A 147 0.92 9.42 -5.67
CA TRP A 147 -0.31 10.22 -5.66
C TRP A 147 -0.03 11.56 -6.33
N LEU A 148 -0.94 12.02 -7.19
CA LEU A 148 -0.83 13.33 -7.83
C LEU A 148 -0.77 14.47 -6.80
N ARG A 149 -1.52 14.31 -5.70
CA ARG A 149 -1.51 15.22 -4.54
C ARG A 149 -0.15 15.23 -3.84
N ASP A 150 0.30 14.07 -3.38
CA ASP A 150 1.50 13.94 -2.57
C ASP A 150 2.73 14.39 -3.36
N SER A 151 2.92 13.93 -4.60
CA SER A 151 4.10 14.31 -5.38
C SER A 151 4.14 15.80 -5.69
N THR A 152 2.99 16.43 -5.90
CA THR A 152 2.89 17.90 -6.03
C THR A 152 3.30 18.62 -4.74
N ASN A 153 2.71 18.26 -3.61
CA ASN A 153 3.01 18.90 -2.33
C ASN A 153 4.44 18.61 -1.83
N GLN A 154 4.99 17.45 -2.20
CA GLN A 154 6.37 17.05 -1.93
C GLN A 154 7.40 17.86 -2.73
N LEU A 155 7.00 18.46 -3.85
CA LEU A 155 7.86 19.27 -4.70
C LEU A 155 7.69 20.78 -4.49
N ALA A 156 6.59 21.22 -3.87
CA ALA A 156 6.24 22.64 -3.70
C ALA A 156 7.38 23.49 -3.10
N GLN A 157 8.06 23.00 -2.05
CA GLN A 157 9.16 23.72 -1.40
C GLN A 157 10.41 23.90 -2.28
N TYR A 158 10.54 23.15 -3.39
CA TYR A 158 11.66 23.27 -4.31
C TYR A 158 11.35 24.11 -5.55
N GLN A 159 10.09 24.51 -5.76
CA GLN A 159 9.69 25.29 -6.94
C GLN A 159 10.48 26.60 -7.07
N LYS A 160 10.68 27.32 -5.96
CA LYS A 160 11.50 28.54 -5.89
C LYS A 160 12.98 28.30 -6.29
N LEU A 161 13.47 27.06 -6.22
CA LEU A 161 14.83 26.68 -6.60
C LEU A 161 15.00 26.38 -8.08
N ALA A 162 13.92 26.00 -8.77
CA ALA A 162 13.96 25.49 -10.13
C ALA A 162 14.63 26.46 -11.11
N LYS A 163 14.46 27.78 -10.95
CA LYS A 163 15.11 28.78 -11.82
C LYS A 163 16.65 28.78 -11.69
N LYS A 164 17.19 28.38 -10.53
CA LYS A 164 18.62 28.46 -10.19
C LYS A 164 19.32 27.11 -10.22
N ASP A 165 18.59 26.02 -10.00
CA ASP A 165 19.11 24.66 -10.05
C ASP A 165 18.45 23.88 -11.20
N LYS A 166 19.22 23.67 -12.27
CA LYS A 166 18.72 23.00 -13.48
C LYS A 166 18.34 21.54 -13.23
N ALA A 167 18.96 20.87 -12.26
CA ALA A 167 18.60 19.50 -11.91
C ALA A 167 17.22 19.47 -11.27
N VAL A 168 16.95 20.39 -10.33
CA VAL A 168 15.62 20.55 -9.72
C VAL A 168 14.58 20.98 -10.75
N GLU A 169 14.93 21.89 -11.66
CA GLU A 169 14.04 22.29 -12.77
C GLU A 169 13.62 21.07 -13.61
N ASN A 170 14.61 20.25 -14.02
CA ASN A 170 14.35 19.06 -14.82
C ASN A 170 13.59 17.98 -14.03
N LEU A 171 13.81 17.86 -12.72
CA LEU A 171 13.06 16.96 -11.85
C LEU A 171 11.57 17.33 -11.83
N ILE A 172 11.26 18.61 -11.61
CA ILE A 172 9.87 19.11 -11.55
C ILE A 172 9.21 19.05 -12.93
N LEU A 173 9.92 19.45 -13.99
CA LEU A 173 9.44 19.28 -15.37
C LEU A 173 9.13 17.81 -15.68
N GLY A 174 9.99 16.90 -15.22
CA GLY A 174 9.77 15.47 -15.35
C GLY A 174 8.53 14.98 -14.59
N ALA A 175 8.27 15.52 -13.40
CA ALA A 175 7.07 15.19 -12.64
C ALA A 175 5.80 15.69 -13.36
N ILE A 176 5.81 16.90 -13.93
CA ILE A 176 4.68 17.41 -14.73
C ILE A 176 4.39 16.50 -15.92
N ASN A 177 5.44 16.07 -16.65
CA ASN A 177 5.26 15.20 -17.81
C ASN A 177 4.75 13.81 -17.40
N THR A 178 5.24 13.25 -16.28
CA THR A 178 4.80 11.96 -15.76
C THR A 178 3.35 12.03 -15.28
N GLN A 179 2.97 13.06 -14.52
CA GLN A 179 1.58 13.27 -14.11
C GLN A 179 0.63 13.51 -15.30
N ALA A 180 1.08 14.19 -16.37
CA ALA A 180 0.28 14.34 -17.57
C ALA A 180 -0.09 12.99 -18.20
N GLU A 181 0.85 12.03 -18.23
CA GLU A 181 0.58 10.68 -18.72
C GLU A 181 -0.42 9.93 -17.83
N PHE A 182 -0.31 10.06 -16.52
CA PHE A 182 -1.25 9.49 -15.55
C PHE A 182 -2.67 10.04 -15.71
N VAL A 183 -2.81 11.36 -15.86
CA VAL A 183 -4.11 12.02 -16.11
C VAL A 183 -4.73 11.56 -17.43
N ILE A 184 -3.93 11.42 -18.50
CA ILE A 184 -4.45 10.94 -19.79
C ILE A 184 -4.94 9.49 -19.69
N GLU A 185 -4.19 8.64 -18.96
CA GLU A 185 -4.46 7.22 -18.88
C GLU A 185 -5.65 6.88 -17.98
N SER A 186 -5.76 7.51 -16.80
CA SER A 186 -6.83 7.23 -15.85
C SER A 186 -7.16 8.46 -15.00
N PRO A 187 -7.91 9.44 -15.54
CA PRO A 187 -8.12 10.76 -14.90
C PRO A 187 -9.01 10.72 -13.65
N TYR A 188 -9.63 9.58 -13.36
CA TYR A 188 -10.46 9.36 -12.17
C TYR A 188 -9.69 8.77 -11.01
N CYS A 189 -8.41 8.39 -11.19
CA CYS A 189 -7.63 7.71 -10.19
C CYS A 189 -6.68 8.68 -9.47
N ASN A 190 -6.52 8.50 -8.16
CA ASN A 190 -5.65 9.29 -7.29
C ASN A 190 -4.19 8.81 -7.30
N ALA A 191 -3.95 7.50 -7.43
CA ALA A 191 -2.65 6.89 -7.23
C ALA A 191 -2.18 5.98 -8.38
N PHE A 192 -0.90 6.08 -8.75
CA PHE A 192 -0.33 5.43 -9.93
C PHE A 192 0.88 4.55 -9.59
N GLN A 193 1.03 3.49 -10.36
CA GLN A 193 2.17 2.56 -10.30
C GLN A 193 3.41 3.18 -10.96
N PRO A 194 4.61 2.65 -10.68
CA PRO A 194 5.81 3.06 -11.40
C PRO A 194 5.65 2.87 -12.92
N PRO A 195 6.05 3.87 -13.75
CA PRO A 195 6.03 3.73 -15.19
C PRO A 195 6.84 2.50 -15.64
N LEU A 196 6.39 1.77 -16.66
CA LEU A 196 7.10 0.56 -17.14
C LEU A 196 8.57 0.83 -17.51
N LEU A 197 8.87 2.04 -17.98
CA LEU A 197 10.23 2.50 -18.33
C LEU A 197 11.15 2.67 -17.12
N SER A 198 10.60 2.75 -15.91
CA SER A 198 11.38 2.83 -14.67
C SER A 198 12.02 1.49 -14.29
N HIS A 199 11.51 0.38 -14.83
CA HIS A 199 11.86 -1.00 -14.43
C HIS A 199 11.64 -1.31 -12.94
N LEU A 200 10.88 -0.47 -12.24
CA LEU A 200 10.44 -0.73 -10.88
C LEU A 200 9.21 -1.66 -10.91
N PRO A 201 9.13 -2.65 -10.00
CA PRO A 201 7.97 -3.52 -9.93
C PRO A 201 6.74 -2.75 -9.41
N PRO A 202 5.53 -3.02 -9.94
CA PRO A 202 4.31 -2.50 -9.36
C PRO A 202 4.08 -3.10 -7.97
N THR A 203 3.31 -2.40 -7.15
CA THR A 203 2.96 -2.81 -5.79
C THR A 203 1.48 -3.16 -5.74
N GLU A 204 1.11 -4.30 -5.14
CA GLU A 204 -0.31 -4.61 -4.94
C GLU A 204 -0.87 -3.82 -3.75
N ASN A 205 -2.04 -3.20 -3.94
CA ASN A 205 -2.73 -2.46 -2.87
C ASN A 205 -3.53 -3.39 -1.92
N GLY A 206 -3.73 -4.66 -2.31
CA GLY A 206 -4.47 -5.65 -1.53
C GLY A 206 -5.97 -5.38 -1.37
N GLN A 207 -6.56 -4.51 -2.19
CA GLN A 207 -7.96 -4.08 -2.11
C GLN A 207 -8.79 -4.61 -3.30
N ASP A 208 -10.01 -5.06 -3.00
CA ASP A 208 -10.99 -5.51 -4.00
C ASP A 208 -11.88 -4.33 -4.45
N ASP A 209 -11.40 -3.58 -5.43
CA ASP A 209 -12.07 -2.39 -5.98
C ASP A 209 -12.87 -2.70 -7.25
N TYR A 210 -14.13 -2.28 -7.26
CA TYR A 210 -15.02 -2.31 -8.40
C TYR A 210 -15.25 -0.87 -8.88
N VAL A 211 -14.56 -0.51 -9.97
CA VAL A 211 -14.53 0.87 -10.47
C VAL A 211 -15.03 0.94 -11.90
N HIS A 212 -15.80 1.99 -12.19
CA HIS A 212 -16.14 2.40 -13.53
C HIS A 212 -15.72 3.86 -13.72
N PRO A 213 -15.06 4.23 -14.84
CA PRO A 213 -14.51 3.36 -15.87
C PRO A 213 -13.48 2.37 -15.31
N ALA A 214 -13.33 1.21 -15.96
CA ALA A 214 -12.30 0.25 -15.57
C ALA A 214 -10.91 0.84 -15.82
N TYR A 215 -9.98 0.59 -14.90
CA TYR A 215 -8.59 1.02 -15.00
C TYR A 215 -7.66 -0.19 -15.17
N GLU A 216 -6.42 0.07 -15.58
CA GLU A 216 -5.38 -0.95 -15.73
C GLU A 216 -4.58 -1.07 -14.42
N PRO A 217 -4.67 -2.18 -13.66
CA PRO A 217 -4.00 -2.31 -12.36
C PRO A 217 -2.47 -2.29 -12.42
N THR A 218 -1.88 -2.52 -13.61
CA THR A 218 -0.43 -2.39 -13.81
C THR A 218 0.03 -0.93 -13.91
N SER A 219 -0.87 0.01 -14.15
CA SER A 219 -0.61 1.45 -14.23
C SER A 219 -1.17 2.25 -13.06
N VAL A 220 -2.26 1.78 -12.46
CA VAL A 220 -2.98 2.46 -11.37
C VAL A 220 -2.83 1.67 -10.08
N PHE A 221 -2.42 2.34 -9.01
CA PHE A 221 -2.31 1.76 -7.67
C PHE A 221 -3.66 1.80 -6.94
N GLU A 222 -4.37 2.92 -7.02
CA GLU A 222 -5.69 3.10 -6.44
C GLU A 222 -6.49 4.07 -7.31
N CYS A 223 -7.80 3.80 -7.45
CA CYS A 223 -8.66 4.61 -8.30
C CYS A 223 -9.81 5.28 -7.55
N LYS A 224 -9.50 5.98 -6.46
CA LYS A 224 -10.44 6.86 -5.76
C LYS A 224 -10.47 8.23 -6.45
N TYR A 225 -11.65 8.65 -6.90
CA TYR A 225 -11.79 9.93 -7.58
C TYR A 225 -11.82 11.10 -6.60
N GLU A 226 -10.77 11.90 -6.68
CA GLU A 226 -10.53 13.08 -5.87
C GLU A 226 -10.37 14.29 -6.78
N LEU A 227 -11.24 15.28 -6.63
CA LEU A 227 -11.17 16.50 -7.42
C LEU A 227 -9.83 17.23 -7.24
N ASP A 228 -9.25 17.16 -6.03
CA ASP A 228 -7.96 17.75 -5.75
C ASP A 228 -6.80 17.05 -6.47
N SER A 229 -6.88 15.76 -6.80
CA SER A 229 -5.81 15.08 -7.56
C SER A 229 -5.57 15.77 -8.92
N LEU A 230 -6.66 16.15 -9.60
CA LEU A 230 -6.60 16.92 -10.85
C LEU A 230 -6.21 18.39 -10.61
N ALA A 231 -6.63 18.98 -9.48
CA ALA A 231 -6.23 20.33 -9.11
C ALA A 231 -4.72 20.42 -8.82
N HIS A 232 -4.13 19.40 -8.18
CA HIS A 232 -2.71 19.32 -7.89
C HIS A 232 -1.86 19.21 -9.17
N PHE A 233 -2.31 18.48 -10.19
CA PHE A 233 -1.65 18.48 -11.50
C PHE A 233 -1.54 19.89 -12.11
N LEU A 234 -2.62 20.67 -12.06
CA LEU A 234 -2.60 22.07 -12.51
C LEU A 234 -1.72 22.93 -11.59
N SER A 235 -1.81 22.74 -10.27
CA SER A 235 -0.98 23.44 -9.28
C SER A 235 0.51 23.23 -9.50
N LEU A 236 0.96 21.99 -9.74
CA LEU A 236 2.36 21.67 -10.04
C LEU A 236 2.84 22.45 -11.26
N THR A 237 2.00 22.49 -12.29
CA THR A 237 2.27 23.19 -13.55
C THR A 237 2.32 24.71 -13.37
N ASN A 238 1.33 25.27 -12.67
CA ASN A 238 1.20 26.70 -12.43
C ASN A 238 2.35 27.23 -11.57
N GLN A 239 2.70 26.54 -10.48
CA GLN A 239 3.84 26.89 -9.64
C GLN A 239 5.17 26.82 -10.40
N PHE A 240 5.35 25.80 -11.26
CA PHE A 240 6.55 25.69 -12.08
C PHE A 240 6.67 26.88 -13.05
N TYR A 241 5.59 27.24 -13.74
CA TYR A 241 5.58 28.41 -14.63
C TYR A 241 5.82 29.71 -13.86
N GLU A 242 5.17 29.91 -12.71
CA GLU A 242 5.29 31.10 -11.89
C GLU A 242 6.74 31.34 -11.42
N HIS A 243 7.43 30.29 -10.99
CA HIS A 243 8.80 30.41 -10.47
C HIS A 243 9.90 30.37 -11.55
N THR A 244 9.65 29.76 -12.72
CA THR A 244 10.67 29.60 -13.76
C THR A 244 10.44 30.45 -15.00
N GLY A 245 9.19 30.83 -15.29
CA GLY A 245 8.74 31.39 -16.57
C GLY A 245 8.81 30.40 -17.73
N SER A 246 9.19 29.13 -17.50
CA SER A 246 9.39 28.12 -18.52
C SER A 246 8.05 27.55 -19.00
N THR A 247 7.87 27.50 -20.31
CA THR A 247 6.72 26.85 -20.98
C THR A 247 7.07 25.47 -21.54
N ALA A 248 8.21 24.89 -21.13
CA ALA A 248 8.72 23.63 -21.69
C ALA A 248 7.77 22.43 -21.50
N PHE A 249 6.87 22.50 -20.52
CA PHE A 249 5.85 21.48 -20.27
C PHE A 249 4.65 21.57 -21.21
N LEU A 250 4.45 22.68 -21.95
CA LEU A 250 3.33 22.89 -22.89
C LEU A 250 3.48 22.03 -24.15
N THR A 251 3.50 20.73 -23.95
CA THR A 251 3.61 19.70 -24.98
C THR A 251 2.22 19.28 -25.48
N PRO A 252 2.10 18.64 -26.66
CA PRO A 252 0.84 18.08 -27.11
C PRO A 252 0.21 17.10 -26.10
N ARG A 253 1.05 16.36 -25.35
CA ARG A 253 0.60 15.48 -24.26
C ARG A 253 -0.01 16.27 -23.11
N TRP A 254 0.62 17.37 -22.69
CA TRP A 254 0.07 18.23 -21.64
C TRP A 254 -1.30 18.82 -22.02
N TYR A 255 -1.47 19.28 -23.26
CA TYR A 255 -2.79 19.74 -23.74
C TYR A 255 -3.83 18.63 -23.77
N LEU A 256 -3.44 17.41 -24.14
CA LEU A 256 -4.33 16.25 -24.07
C LEU A 256 -4.72 15.91 -22.62
N ALA A 257 -3.80 16.04 -21.67
CA ALA A 257 -4.09 15.90 -20.24
C ALA A 257 -5.07 16.97 -19.76
N LEU A 258 -4.88 18.24 -20.17
CA LEU A 258 -5.79 19.34 -19.86
C LEU A 258 -7.20 19.09 -20.42
N ASP A 259 -7.33 18.68 -21.69
CA ASP A 259 -8.63 18.36 -22.28
C ASP A 259 -9.29 17.15 -21.60
N THR A 260 -8.50 16.15 -21.19
CA THR A 260 -8.99 14.99 -20.44
C THR A 260 -9.51 15.39 -19.06
N LEU A 261 -8.78 16.24 -18.35
CA LEU A 261 -9.19 16.83 -17.06
C LEU A 261 -10.50 17.60 -17.22
N LEU A 262 -10.61 18.47 -18.23
CA LEU A 262 -11.81 19.29 -18.44
C LEU A 262 -13.04 18.45 -18.78
N ARG A 263 -12.85 17.36 -19.52
CA ARG A 263 -13.92 16.37 -19.76
C ARG A 263 -14.38 15.73 -18.45
N VAL A 264 -13.46 15.34 -17.56
CA VAL A 264 -13.84 14.79 -16.25
C VAL A 264 -14.60 15.82 -15.43
N LEU A 265 -14.15 17.08 -15.40
CA LEU A 265 -14.90 18.13 -14.73
C LEU A 265 -16.31 18.28 -15.31
N ASP A 266 -16.50 18.20 -16.64
CA ASP A 266 -17.83 18.26 -17.27
C ASP A 266 -18.71 17.08 -16.87
N GLU A 267 -18.13 15.88 -16.82
CA GLU A 267 -18.83 14.65 -16.39
C GLU A 267 -19.24 14.75 -14.92
N GLN A 268 -18.38 15.28 -14.05
CA GLN A 268 -18.59 15.38 -12.60
C GLN A 268 -19.32 16.66 -12.16
N SER A 269 -19.58 17.60 -13.08
CA SER A 269 -20.49 18.74 -12.87
C SER A 269 -21.97 18.35 -12.99
N LYS A 270 -22.26 17.16 -13.54
CA LYS A 270 -23.65 16.72 -13.77
C LYS A 270 -24.33 16.37 -12.46
N SER A 271 -25.59 16.81 -12.34
CA SER A 271 -26.46 16.43 -11.23
C SER A 271 -26.86 14.96 -11.27
N THR A 272 -27.35 14.45 -10.14
CA THR A 272 -27.86 13.07 -10.07
C THR A 272 -29.17 12.90 -10.84
N PHE A 273 -29.99 13.95 -10.90
CA PHE A 273 -31.24 13.97 -11.64
C PHE A 273 -31.25 15.14 -12.63
N ASP A 274 -31.84 14.92 -13.79
CA ASP A 274 -32.08 15.97 -14.78
C ASP A 274 -33.07 17.01 -14.24
N GLY A 275 -32.72 18.30 -14.34
CA GLY A 275 -33.49 19.38 -13.71
C GLY A 275 -34.87 19.63 -14.31
N GLU A 276 -35.09 19.24 -15.58
CA GLU A 276 -36.37 19.45 -16.28
C GLU A 276 -37.27 18.21 -16.21
N THR A 277 -36.68 17.03 -16.41
CA THR A 277 -37.42 15.77 -16.54
C THR A 277 -37.44 14.95 -15.25
N GLY A 278 -36.54 15.21 -14.30
CA GLY A 278 -36.38 14.44 -13.06
C GLY A 278 -35.77 13.05 -13.25
N ASN A 279 -35.35 12.70 -14.47
CA ASN A 279 -34.78 11.39 -14.76
C ASN A 279 -33.40 11.21 -14.10
N TYR A 280 -33.12 10.01 -13.62
CA TYR A 280 -31.79 9.67 -13.10
C TYR A 280 -30.74 9.76 -14.20
N MET A 281 -29.71 10.58 -13.97
CA MET A 281 -28.56 10.71 -14.85
C MET A 281 -27.41 9.85 -14.33
N LYS A 282 -27.01 8.85 -15.11
CA LYS A 282 -25.93 7.94 -14.73
C LYS A 282 -24.60 8.71 -14.60
N ASN A 283 -24.00 8.67 -13.40
CA ASN A 283 -22.65 9.17 -13.19
C ASN A 283 -21.64 8.31 -13.99
N GLN A 284 -20.66 8.95 -14.63
CA GLN A 284 -19.61 8.25 -15.37
C GLN A 284 -18.64 7.52 -14.44
N TYR A 285 -18.43 8.04 -13.23
CA TYR A 285 -17.59 7.40 -12.23
C TYR A 285 -18.43 6.66 -11.18
N THR A 286 -18.07 5.42 -10.89
CA THR A 286 -18.58 4.68 -9.74
C THR A 286 -17.48 3.88 -9.07
N PHE A 287 -17.52 3.75 -7.75
CA PHE A 287 -16.51 3.03 -6.98
C PHE A 287 -17.14 2.23 -5.85
N GLN A 288 -16.82 0.96 -5.73
CA GLN A 288 -17.14 0.14 -4.57
C GLN A 288 -15.92 -0.66 -4.12
N ARG A 289 -15.65 -0.66 -2.83
CA ARG A 289 -14.65 -1.53 -2.21
C ARG A 289 -15.31 -2.47 -1.23
N ARG A 290 -14.83 -3.72 -1.18
CA ARG A 290 -15.24 -4.67 -0.15
C ARG A 290 -14.51 -4.37 1.16
N THR A 291 -15.16 -3.60 2.04
CA THR A 291 -14.58 -3.11 3.30
C THR A 291 -15.63 -3.03 4.41
N ASN A 292 -15.17 -3.04 5.67
CA ASN A 292 -16.00 -2.76 6.85
C ASN A 292 -15.86 -1.31 7.35
N THR A 293 -15.04 -0.49 6.70
CA THR A 293 -14.85 0.92 6.99
C THR A 293 -15.75 1.76 6.09
N GLY A 294 -16.72 2.48 6.67
CA GLY A 294 -17.72 3.22 5.89
C GLY A 294 -17.15 4.33 4.98
N THR A 295 -15.97 4.85 5.28
CA THR A 295 -15.30 5.88 4.46
C THR A 295 -14.52 5.31 3.27
N GLU A 296 -14.34 3.98 3.18
CA GLU A 296 -13.54 3.35 2.14
C GLU A 296 -14.35 2.92 0.92
N THR A 297 -15.65 3.28 0.85
CA THR A 297 -16.55 2.89 -0.24
C THR A 297 -17.67 3.92 -0.42
N LEU A 298 -18.33 3.94 -1.59
CA LEU A 298 -19.40 4.91 -1.86
C LEU A 298 -20.79 4.28 -1.72
N ASN A 299 -21.73 5.09 -1.20
CA ASN A 299 -23.14 4.74 -1.11
C ASN A 299 -23.78 4.53 -2.50
N LEU A 300 -25.00 3.97 -2.50
CA LEU A 300 -25.85 3.82 -3.70
C LEU A 300 -25.14 3.04 -4.83
N ALA A 301 -24.63 1.85 -4.49
CA ALA A 301 -23.90 0.98 -5.43
C ALA A 301 -22.74 1.70 -6.14
N GLY A 302 -22.00 2.51 -5.38
CA GLY A 302 -20.79 3.15 -5.85
C GLY A 302 -20.97 4.54 -6.47
N VAL A 303 -22.17 5.11 -6.47
CA VAL A 303 -22.46 6.42 -7.09
C VAL A 303 -22.13 7.60 -6.15
N GLY A 304 -22.25 7.38 -4.83
CA GLY A 304 -22.25 8.43 -3.83
C GLY A 304 -23.64 9.09 -3.66
N ASN A 305 -23.76 9.95 -2.65
CA ASN A 305 -25.05 10.58 -2.32
C ASN A 305 -25.54 11.54 -3.45
N PRO A 306 -26.86 11.74 -3.60
CA PRO A 306 -27.40 12.58 -4.68
C PRO A 306 -26.97 14.05 -4.61
N LEU A 307 -26.73 14.65 -5.77
CA LEU A 307 -26.34 16.05 -5.92
C LEU A 307 -27.34 16.81 -6.80
N ASN A 308 -27.65 18.04 -6.41
CA ASN A 308 -28.59 18.91 -7.13
C ASN A 308 -27.96 19.52 -8.39
N SER A 309 -28.81 20.02 -9.29
CA SER A 309 -28.41 20.73 -10.50
C SER A 309 -28.20 22.23 -10.26
N GLY A 310 -27.52 22.90 -11.19
CA GLY A 310 -27.42 24.36 -11.23
C GLY A 310 -26.45 24.99 -10.22
N THR A 311 -25.67 24.21 -9.48
CA THR A 311 -24.74 24.74 -8.45
C THR A 311 -23.44 25.32 -9.02
N GLY A 312 -23.02 24.85 -10.20
CA GLY A 312 -21.69 25.17 -10.76
C GLY A 312 -20.52 24.48 -10.04
N LEU A 313 -20.79 23.67 -9.01
CA LEU A 313 -19.81 22.89 -8.26
C LEU A 313 -19.53 21.55 -8.95
N ILE A 314 -18.35 21.00 -8.69
CA ILE A 314 -17.88 19.72 -9.21
C ILE A 314 -17.91 18.68 -8.11
N ARG A 315 -18.43 17.49 -8.42
CA ARG A 315 -18.41 16.34 -7.51
C ARG A 315 -16.96 15.94 -7.18
N SER A 316 -16.71 15.58 -5.93
CA SER A 316 -15.56 14.78 -5.50
C SER A 316 -16.09 13.55 -4.80
N ALA A 317 -15.67 12.36 -5.23
CA ALA A 317 -16.13 11.12 -4.60
C ALA A 317 -15.41 10.86 -3.28
N PHE A 318 -14.12 11.19 -3.24
CA PHE A 318 -13.26 11.08 -2.07
C PHE A 318 -12.63 12.44 -1.73
N ARG A 319 -12.12 12.54 -0.51
CA ARG A 319 -11.40 13.68 0.06
C ARG A 319 -9.89 13.49 -0.12
N PRO A 320 -9.07 14.50 0.18
CA PRO A 320 -7.61 14.37 0.17
C PRO A 320 -7.05 13.45 1.26
N SER A 321 -7.90 12.92 2.15
CA SER A 321 -7.61 11.85 3.11
C SER A 321 -7.86 10.45 2.54
N ASP A 322 -8.22 10.34 1.25
CA ASP A 322 -8.71 9.13 0.59
C ASP A 322 -10.02 8.57 1.18
N ASP A 323 -10.71 9.31 2.06
CA ASP A 323 -12.03 8.97 2.60
C ASP A 323 -13.17 9.47 1.70
N ALA A 324 -14.25 8.70 1.59
CA ALA A 324 -15.45 9.06 0.84
C ALA A 324 -16.08 10.35 1.39
N THR A 325 -16.52 11.21 0.47
CA THR A 325 -17.31 12.39 0.83
C THR A 325 -18.69 11.98 1.35
N ILE A 326 -19.21 12.72 2.32
CA ILE A 326 -20.59 12.52 2.80
C ILE A 326 -21.54 13.26 1.86
N LEU A 327 -21.27 14.55 1.59
CA LEU A 327 -21.95 15.28 0.52
C LEU A 327 -20.94 15.57 -0.60
N GLY A 328 -21.29 15.18 -1.82
CA GLY A 328 -20.32 15.08 -2.92
C GLY A 328 -19.76 16.39 -3.46
N PHE A 329 -20.33 17.57 -3.13
CA PHE A 329 -19.66 18.84 -3.43
C PHE A 329 -18.72 19.23 -2.29
N TYR A 330 -17.47 18.79 -2.43
CA TYR A 330 -16.40 19.09 -1.50
C TYR A 330 -15.84 20.50 -1.72
N ILE A 331 -16.06 21.41 -0.77
CA ILE A 331 -15.82 22.85 -0.95
C ILE A 331 -14.32 23.18 -1.09
N PRO A 332 -13.41 22.70 -0.22
CA PRO A 332 -11.97 22.95 -0.38
C PRO A 332 -11.38 22.52 -1.74
N ALA A 333 -11.76 21.35 -2.28
CA ALA A 333 -11.26 20.95 -3.60
C ALA A 333 -11.86 21.77 -4.75
N ASN A 334 -13.14 22.17 -4.63
CA ASN A 334 -13.74 23.10 -5.59
C ASN A 334 -13.02 24.46 -5.57
N ALA A 335 -12.66 24.96 -4.37
CA ALA A 335 -11.89 26.18 -4.22
C ALA A 335 -10.51 26.07 -4.87
N MET A 336 -9.79 24.97 -4.60
CA MET A 336 -8.50 24.69 -5.23
C MET A 336 -8.62 24.64 -6.76
N MET A 337 -9.58 23.87 -7.28
CA MET A 337 -9.80 23.76 -8.72
C MET A 337 -10.13 25.12 -9.37
N ALA A 338 -10.97 25.95 -8.73
CA ALA A 338 -11.27 27.29 -9.24
C ALA A 338 -10.01 28.15 -9.35
N VAL A 339 -9.18 28.18 -8.30
CA VAL A 339 -7.93 28.96 -8.31
C VAL A 339 -6.96 28.45 -9.37
N GLU A 340 -6.77 27.13 -9.46
CA GLU A 340 -5.81 26.58 -10.41
C GLU A 340 -6.26 26.73 -11.87
N LEU A 341 -7.56 26.64 -12.16
CA LEU A 341 -8.10 26.98 -13.48
C LEU A 341 -7.87 28.46 -13.82
N LYS A 342 -8.03 29.38 -12.85
CA LYS A 342 -7.76 30.82 -13.04
C LYS A 342 -6.29 31.07 -13.35
N ARG A 343 -5.38 30.45 -12.60
CA ARG A 343 -3.93 30.54 -12.80
C ARG A 343 -3.51 29.96 -14.16
N THR A 344 -4.01 28.79 -14.52
CA THR A 344 -3.74 28.18 -15.84
C THR A 344 -4.31 29.02 -16.97
N ALA A 345 -5.49 29.65 -16.81
CA ALA A 345 -6.04 30.58 -17.79
C ALA A 345 -5.12 31.79 -18.02
N ALA A 346 -4.60 32.39 -16.95
CA ALA A 346 -3.67 33.52 -17.05
C ALA A 346 -2.35 33.12 -17.74
N MET A 347 -1.80 31.97 -17.38
CA MET A 347 -0.58 31.40 -17.98
C MET A 347 -0.78 31.10 -19.48
N LEU A 348 -1.85 30.40 -19.87
CA LEU A 348 -2.13 30.07 -21.27
C LEU A 348 -2.41 31.31 -22.12
N ARG A 349 -3.05 32.35 -21.56
CA ARG A 349 -3.22 33.63 -22.25
C ARG A 349 -1.87 34.27 -22.58
N LYS A 350 -0.92 34.28 -21.62
CA LYS A 350 0.45 34.77 -21.84
C LYS A 350 1.21 33.91 -22.86
N ALA A 351 0.92 32.61 -22.94
CA ALA A 351 1.49 31.69 -23.93
C ALA A 351 0.88 31.79 -25.34
N GLY A 352 -0.18 32.59 -25.53
CA GLY A 352 -0.84 32.80 -26.83
C GLY A 352 -2.11 31.98 -27.07
N GLU A 353 -2.56 31.19 -26.09
CA GLU A 353 -3.72 30.28 -26.18
C GLU A 353 -5.01 30.93 -25.62
N ALA A 354 -5.41 32.07 -26.19
CA ALA A 354 -6.48 32.92 -25.65
C ALA A 354 -7.85 32.20 -25.55
N THR A 355 -8.22 31.39 -26.53
CA THR A 355 -9.50 30.67 -26.56
C THR A 355 -9.61 29.62 -25.46
N VAL A 356 -8.55 28.85 -25.22
CA VAL A 356 -8.50 27.88 -24.12
C VAL A 356 -8.52 28.62 -22.78
N ALA A 357 -7.74 29.71 -22.66
CA ALA A 357 -7.72 30.54 -21.47
C ALA A 357 -9.11 31.11 -21.11
N ASP A 358 -9.88 31.63 -22.07
CA ASP A 358 -11.23 32.13 -21.84
C ASP A 358 -12.19 31.03 -21.34
N ARG A 359 -12.08 29.81 -21.88
CA ARG A 359 -12.85 28.64 -21.44
C ARG A 359 -12.54 28.29 -19.98
N LEU A 360 -11.25 28.24 -19.62
CA LEU A 360 -10.80 27.95 -18.26
C LEU A 360 -11.25 29.01 -17.26
N LYS A 361 -11.10 30.30 -17.62
CA LYS A 361 -11.53 31.42 -16.78
C LYS A 361 -13.02 31.38 -16.52
N THR A 362 -13.83 31.19 -17.57
CA THR A 362 -15.30 31.10 -17.43
C THR A 362 -15.71 29.98 -16.48
N ARG A 363 -15.03 28.83 -16.55
CA ARG A 363 -15.27 27.72 -15.64
C ARG A 363 -14.88 28.04 -14.21
N SER A 364 -13.69 28.61 -14.00
CA SER A 364 -13.23 29.10 -12.70
C SER A 364 -14.26 30.03 -12.06
N ASP A 365 -14.73 31.04 -12.80
CA ASP A 365 -15.68 32.04 -12.31
C ASP A 365 -17.06 31.41 -11.99
N SER A 366 -17.42 30.31 -12.66
CA SER A 366 -18.63 29.53 -12.33
C SER A 366 -18.48 28.77 -11.02
N ILE A 367 -17.36 28.09 -10.80
CA ILE A 367 -17.10 27.34 -9.57
C ILE A 367 -16.98 28.30 -8.38
N PHE A 368 -16.27 29.42 -8.55
CA PHE A 368 -16.13 30.45 -7.53
C PHE A 368 -17.49 30.96 -7.05
N ARG A 369 -18.39 31.34 -7.97
CA ARG A 369 -19.77 31.73 -7.63
C ARG A 369 -20.54 30.60 -6.94
N GLY A 370 -20.42 29.37 -7.44
CA GLY A 370 -21.04 28.20 -6.83
C GLY A 370 -20.63 27.98 -5.37
N ILE A 371 -19.35 28.23 -5.03
CA ILE A 371 -18.85 28.13 -3.65
C ILE A 371 -19.47 29.20 -2.76
N TRP A 372 -19.57 30.45 -3.24
CA TRP A 372 -20.18 31.53 -2.45
C TRP A 372 -21.69 31.34 -2.27
N ASP A 373 -22.38 30.89 -3.31
CA ASP A 373 -23.84 30.73 -3.30
C ASP A 373 -24.30 29.50 -2.51
N HIS A 374 -23.53 28.41 -2.55
CA HIS A 374 -23.93 27.12 -1.96
C HIS A 374 -23.01 26.62 -0.86
N GLY A 375 -21.73 27.00 -0.86
CA GLY A 375 -20.72 26.58 0.11
C GLY A 375 -20.68 27.44 1.37
N VAL A 376 -21.26 28.65 1.37
CA VAL A 376 -21.34 29.51 2.55
C VAL A 376 -22.67 29.31 3.27
N VAL A 377 -22.60 28.99 4.56
CA VAL A 377 -23.77 28.76 5.41
C VAL A 377 -23.71 29.62 6.66
N ASN A 378 -24.89 30.04 7.15
CA ASN A 378 -24.96 30.88 8.35
C ASN A 378 -25.03 30.01 9.61
N HIS A 379 -23.89 29.84 10.29
CA HIS A 379 -23.79 29.11 11.55
C HIS A 379 -24.34 29.91 12.73
N LYS A 380 -25.14 29.27 13.59
CA LYS A 380 -25.82 29.93 14.73
C LYS A 380 -24.89 30.70 15.68
N LYS A 381 -23.67 30.21 15.91
CA LYS A 381 -22.68 30.81 16.82
C LYS A 381 -21.64 31.71 16.12
N TYR A 382 -21.24 31.36 14.90
CA TYR A 382 -20.06 31.96 14.24
C TYR A 382 -20.45 32.90 13.08
N GLY A 383 -21.72 32.94 12.69
CA GLY A 383 -22.18 33.71 11.52
C GLY A 383 -21.86 32.98 10.21
N PRO A 384 -21.60 33.70 9.10
CA PRO A 384 -21.28 33.08 7.82
C PRO A 384 -19.95 32.33 7.92
N VAL A 385 -19.98 31.05 7.56
CA VAL A 385 -18.84 30.13 7.51
C VAL A 385 -18.89 29.31 6.22
N PHE A 386 -17.76 28.82 5.76
CA PHE A 386 -17.72 27.81 4.71
C PHE A 386 -18.10 26.44 5.29
N ALA A 387 -19.02 25.76 4.63
CA ALA A 387 -19.28 24.34 4.84
C ALA A 387 -18.14 23.51 4.26
N TYR A 388 -17.89 22.35 4.84
CA TYR A 388 -16.87 21.42 4.35
C TYR A 388 -17.36 20.69 3.08
N GLU A 389 -18.62 20.27 3.11
CA GLU A 389 -19.29 19.55 2.03
C GLU A 389 -20.75 19.99 1.92
N VAL A 390 -21.28 20.05 0.69
CA VAL A 390 -22.69 20.37 0.40
C VAL A 390 -23.27 19.46 -0.67
N ASP A 391 -24.59 19.43 -0.80
CA ASP A 391 -25.31 18.61 -1.81
C ASP A 391 -26.05 19.44 -2.87
N GLY A 392 -26.17 20.75 -2.67
CA GLY A 392 -26.96 21.66 -3.50
C GLY A 392 -28.48 21.62 -3.25
N TYR A 393 -28.98 20.72 -2.40
CA TYR A 393 -30.37 20.72 -1.92
C TYR A 393 -30.56 21.59 -0.67
N GLY A 394 -29.46 21.94 0.00
CA GLY A 394 -29.44 22.78 1.20
C GLY A 394 -28.81 22.09 2.40
N SER A 395 -28.39 20.82 2.27
CA SER A 395 -27.62 20.15 3.32
C SER A 395 -26.16 20.62 3.28
N ALA A 396 -25.58 20.77 4.46
CA ALA A 396 -24.20 21.18 4.63
C ALA A 396 -23.57 20.45 5.81
N ILE A 397 -22.32 19.99 5.63
CA ILE A 397 -21.51 19.41 6.70
C ILE A 397 -20.60 20.48 7.28
N ILE A 398 -20.65 20.63 8.61
CA ILE A 398 -19.79 21.53 9.38
C ILE A 398 -18.69 20.71 10.05
N MET A 399 -17.48 20.75 9.49
CA MET A 399 -16.27 20.14 10.01
C MET A 399 -15.05 20.73 9.30
N ASP A 400 -13.85 20.24 9.64
CA ASP A 400 -12.69 20.31 8.75
C ASP A 400 -11.84 19.06 8.94
N ASP A 401 -11.01 18.75 7.95
CA ASP A 401 -10.06 17.65 7.94
C ASP A 401 -8.62 18.20 7.82
N ALA A 402 -7.63 17.44 8.25
CA ALA A 402 -6.24 17.87 8.24
C ALA A 402 -5.58 17.85 6.86
N ASN A 403 -6.07 17.03 5.93
CA ASN A 403 -5.47 16.86 4.61
C ASN A 403 -5.76 18.05 3.69
N LEU A 404 -4.78 18.47 2.87
CA LEU A 404 -4.92 19.61 1.96
C LEU A 404 -5.44 19.16 0.59
N PRO A 405 -6.34 19.94 -0.06
CA PRO A 405 -6.94 21.19 0.41
C PRO A 405 -7.95 21.00 1.55
N SER A 406 -7.92 21.87 2.56
CA SER A 406 -8.86 21.93 3.69
C SER A 406 -9.51 23.32 3.81
N LEU A 407 -10.51 23.50 4.69
CA LEU A 407 -11.07 24.84 4.94
C LEU A 407 -10.03 25.75 5.57
N LEU A 408 -9.18 25.22 6.46
CA LEU A 408 -8.08 25.98 7.06
C LEU A 408 -7.11 26.51 6.01
N SER A 409 -6.88 25.76 4.92
CA SER A 409 -5.88 26.11 3.89
C SER A 409 -6.37 27.04 2.78
N LEU A 410 -7.64 27.47 2.78
CA LEU A 410 -8.20 28.29 1.69
C LEU A 410 -7.34 29.52 1.31
N PRO A 411 -6.72 30.26 2.25
CA PRO A 411 -5.83 31.35 1.89
C PRO A 411 -4.52 30.90 1.26
N LEU A 412 -3.97 29.77 1.70
CA LEU A 412 -2.73 29.23 1.11
C LEU A 412 -2.94 28.79 -0.34
N LEU A 413 -4.15 28.33 -0.67
CA LEU A 413 -4.52 28.03 -2.04
C LEU A 413 -4.61 29.29 -2.91
N GLY A 414 -4.86 30.46 -2.30
CA GLY A 414 -5.16 31.72 -2.99
C GLY A 414 -6.65 31.89 -3.31
N PHE A 415 -7.55 31.22 -2.58
CA PHE A 415 -8.99 31.32 -2.81
C PHE A 415 -9.62 32.56 -2.17
N VAL A 416 -9.17 32.90 -0.95
CA VAL A 416 -9.60 34.06 -0.17
C VAL A 416 -8.41 34.64 0.58
N GLU A 417 -8.46 35.94 0.87
CA GLU A 417 -7.48 36.56 1.76
C GLU A 417 -7.60 36.02 3.19
N VAL A 418 -6.48 36.00 3.92
CA VAL A 418 -6.47 35.60 5.33
C VAL A 418 -7.39 36.50 6.16
N SER A 419 -7.54 37.77 5.80
CA SER A 419 -8.41 38.73 6.50
C SER A 419 -9.91 38.56 6.19
N GLU A 420 -10.29 37.69 5.24
CA GLU A 420 -11.67 37.56 4.81
C GLU A 420 -12.58 37.09 5.97
N LYS A 421 -13.68 37.80 6.18
CA LYS A 421 -14.55 37.62 7.34
C LYS A 421 -15.12 36.21 7.42
N THR A 422 -15.59 35.67 6.30
CA THR A 422 -16.18 34.32 6.23
C THR A 422 -15.12 33.27 6.56
N TYR A 423 -13.89 33.45 6.07
CA TYR A 423 -12.76 32.60 6.40
C TYR A 423 -12.39 32.70 7.89
N GLN A 424 -12.28 33.90 8.46
CA GLN A 424 -11.95 34.08 9.89
C GLN A 424 -12.99 33.44 10.82
N ASN A 425 -14.28 33.56 10.49
CA ASN A 425 -15.34 32.85 11.21
C ASN A 425 -15.18 31.33 11.11
N THR A 426 -14.85 30.84 9.91
CA THR A 426 -14.62 29.41 9.63
C THR A 426 -13.41 28.91 10.40
N ARG A 427 -12.26 29.61 10.32
CA ARG A 427 -11.02 29.32 11.05
C ARG A 427 -11.26 29.22 12.55
N LYS A 428 -12.00 30.17 13.13
CA LYS A 428 -12.37 30.12 14.54
C LYS A 428 -13.24 28.92 14.88
N MET A 429 -14.21 28.60 14.03
CA MET A 429 -15.10 27.46 14.23
C MET A 429 -14.34 26.14 14.19
N ILE A 430 -13.47 25.95 13.20
CA ILE A 430 -12.79 24.67 12.95
C ILE A 430 -11.64 24.37 13.91
N LEU A 431 -11.08 25.40 14.54
CA LEU A 431 -10.06 25.30 15.59
C LEU A 431 -10.65 25.26 17.02
N GLU A 432 -11.98 25.11 17.14
CA GLU A 432 -12.66 24.91 18.41
C GLU A 432 -13.33 23.53 18.45
N LYS A 433 -13.16 22.78 19.55
CA LYS A 433 -13.81 21.46 19.76
C LYS A 433 -15.34 21.51 19.62
N ALA A 434 -15.96 22.65 19.94
CA ALA A 434 -17.40 22.84 19.80
C ALA A 434 -17.86 23.11 18.37
N GLY A 435 -16.95 23.52 17.47
CA GLY A 435 -17.24 23.88 16.09
C GLY A 435 -16.79 22.86 15.06
N ASN A 436 -15.81 21.99 15.37
CA ASN A 436 -15.39 20.88 14.51
C ASN A 436 -15.32 19.55 15.28
N PRO A 437 -16.07 18.52 14.84
CA PRO A 437 -16.03 17.19 15.47
C PRO A 437 -14.65 16.51 15.42
N TYR A 438 -13.80 16.90 14.48
CA TYR A 438 -12.44 16.38 14.32
C TYR A 438 -11.36 17.31 14.87
N PHE A 439 -11.72 18.37 15.60
CA PHE A 439 -10.76 19.11 16.42
C PHE A 439 -10.54 18.36 17.74
N LEU A 440 -9.44 17.61 17.81
CA LEU A 440 -9.13 16.72 18.91
C LEU A 440 -8.23 17.41 19.93
N THR A 441 -8.46 17.13 21.22
CA THR A 441 -7.68 17.71 22.31
C THR A 441 -7.40 16.65 23.36
N GLY A 442 -6.14 16.49 23.74
CA GLY A 442 -5.71 15.58 24.78
C GLY A 442 -4.60 16.18 25.64
N LYS A 443 -4.02 15.35 26.51
CA LYS A 443 -3.00 15.79 27.48
C LYS A 443 -1.67 16.17 26.84
N SER A 444 -1.36 15.60 25.68
CA SER A 444 -0.03 15.65 25.07
C SER A 444 -0.04 16.41 23.73
N PHE A 445 -1.17 16.41 23.01
CA PHE A 445 -1.28 17.04 21.70
C PHE A 445 -2.72 17.50 21.43
N HIS A 446 -2.90 18.38 20.45
CA HIS A 446 -4.20 18.82 19.95
C HIS A 446 -4.08 19.32 18.52
N GLY A 447 -5.17 19.32 17.77
CA GLY A 447 -5.21 19.74 16.37
C GLY A 447 -6.39 19.12 15.63
N ILE A 448 -6.47 19.37 14.33
CA ILE A 448 -7.48 18.75 13.47
C ILE A 448 -6.98 17.35 13.08
N GLY A 449 -7.86 16.36 13.17
CA GLY A 449 -7.65 15.02 12.64
C GLY A 449 -8.54 14.76 11.44
N GLY A 450 -9.17 13.60 11.42
CA GLY A 450 -10.10 13.19 10.37
C GLY A 450 -10.70 11.82 10.67
N PRO A 451 -11.71 11.38 9.92
CA PRO A 451 -12.26 10.04 10.08
C PRO A 451 -11.27 8.93 9.69
N HIS A 452 -10.29 9.23 8.83
CA HIS A 452 -9.29 8.26 8.33
C HIS A 452 -8.63 7.41 9.42
N ILE A 453 -8.09 8.07 10.45
CA ILE A 453 -7.43 7.39 11.58
C ILE A 453 -8.38 7.27 12.79
N GLY A 454 -9.33 8.20 12.92
CA GLY A 454 -10.38 8.15 13.93
C GLY A 454 -10.24 9.22 15.03
N LEU A 455 -10.93 8.98 16.15
CA LEU A 455 -11.30 10.03 17.11
C LEU A 455 -10.23 10.40 18.15
N GLN A 456 -9.02 9.85 18.03
CA GLN A 456 -7.94 10.07 19.01
C GLN A 456 -6.67 10.65 18.40
N ASN A 457 -6.56 10.71 17.07
CA ASN A 457 -5.32 11.06 16.38
C ASN A 457 -5.49 12.37 15.59
N ALA A 458 -4.74 13.39 15.99
CA ALA A 458 -4.68 14.67 15.29
C ALA A 458 -3.42 14.73 14.42
N TRP A 459 -3.48 15.47 13.32
CA TRP A 459 -2.42 15.47 12.32
C TRP A 459 -1.56 16.73 12.47
N PRO A 460 -0.21 16.60 12.55
CA PRO A 460 0.69 17.74 12.63
C PRO A 460 0.53 18.73 11.47
N MET A 461 0.16 18.25 10.28
CA MET A 461 -0.10 19.10 9.12
C MET A 461 -1.15 20.18 9.39
N SER A 462 -2.21 19.88 10.15
CA SER A 462 -3.23 20.89 10.47
C SER A 462 -2.65 22.07 11.26
N LEU A 463 -1.72 21.79 12.19
CA LEU A 463 -1.03 22.82 12.98
C LEU A 463 -0.03 23.62 12.15
N LEU A 464 0.60 22.99 11.16
CA LEU A 464 1.51 23.65 10.23
C LEU A 464 0.76 24.61 9.30
N VAL A 465 -0.39 24.19 8.79
CA VAL A 465 -1.30 25.05 8.03
C VAL A 465 -1.86 26.17 8.92
N GLN A 466 -2.17 25.88 10.18
CA GLN A 466 -2.59 26.89 11.16
C GLN A 466 -1.51 27.96 11.36
N ALA A 467 -0.22 27.58 11.37
CA ALA A 467 0.91 28.49 11.45
C ALA A 467 1.06 29.36 10.19
N MET A 468 0.98 28.75 9.00
CA MET A 468 1.09 29.46 7.72
C MET A 468 -0.09 30.41 7.48
N THR A 469 -1.24 30.18 8.13
CA THR A 469 -2.46 31.01 8.03
C THR A 469 -2.68 31.90 9.26
N SER A 470 -1.65 32.14 10.07
CA SER A 470 -1.70 33.04 11.21
C SER A 470 -0.68 34.17 11.08
N ASP A 471 -1.05 35.33 11.63
CA ASP A 471 -0.14 36.45 11.88
C ASP A 471 0.18 36.64 13.36
N ASP A 472 -0.39 35.81 14.25
CA ASP A 472 -0.12 35.82 15.69
C ASP A 472 1.14 35.01 16.00
N ASP A 473 2.22 35.72 16.37
CA ASP A 473 3.51 35.14 16.74
C ASP A 473 3.42 34.15 17.90
N GLU A 474 2.52 34.37 18.86
CA GLU A 474 2.33 33.44 19.98
C GLU A 474 1.65 32.15 19.53
N GLU A 475 0.65 32.25 18.66
CA GLU A 475 -0.02 31.09 18.07
C GLU A 475 0.99 30.24 17.29
N ILE A 476 1.75 30.88 16.39
CA ILE A 476 2.78 30.24 15.55
C ILE A 476 3.82 29.53 16.42
N SER A 477 4.36 30.21 17.43
CA SER A 477 5.38 29.63 18.30
C SER A 477 4.86 28.41 19.08
N LYS A 478 3.61 28.47 19.56
CA LYS A 478 2.97 27.36 20.29
C LYS A 478 2.74 26.15 19.39
N VAL A 479 2.27 26.34 18.16
CA VAL A 479 2.02 25.23 17.23
C VAL A 479 3.32 24.60 16.75
N LEU A 480 4.38 25.38 16.49
CA LEU A 480 5.69 24.85 16.12
C LEU A 480 6.33 24.03 17.24
N GLU A 481 6.28 24.52 18.49
CA GLU A 481 6.76 23.77 19.64
C GLU A 481 6.00 22.45 19.79
N LEU A 482 4.69 22.48 19.55
CA LEU A 482 3.86 21.30 19.66
C LEU A 482 4.18 20.26 18.59
N VAL A 483 4.32 20.66 17.32
CA VAL A 483 4.74 19.77 16.22
C VAL A 483 6.12 19.19 16.49
N LYS A 484 7.09 20.03 16.88
CA LYS A 484 8.44 19.57 17.24
C LYS A 484 8.42 18.55 18.37
N SER A 485 7.64 18.82 19.43
CA SER A 485 7.48 17.90 20.57
C SER A 485 6.89 16.55 20.16
N ALA A 486 6.07 16.55 19.11
CA ALA A 486 5.43 15.38 18.54
C ALA A 486 6.26 14.64 17.48
N SER A 487 7.50 15.09 17.22
CA SER A 487 8.44 14.48 16.28
C SER A 487 9.66 13.86 16.98
N PRO A 488 9.48 12.91 17.93
CA PRO A 488 10.59 12.35 18.71
C PRO A 488 11.61 11.58 17.86
N LEU A 489 11.21 11.12 16.67
CA LEU A 489 12.10 10.49 15.70
C LEU A 489 12.78 11.48 14.75
N GLY A 490 12.60 12.80 14.92
CA GLY A 490 13.22 13.80 14.05
C GLY A 490 12.61 13.87 12.64
N LEU A 491 11.38 13.36 12.46
CA LEU A 491 10.56 13.50 11.25
C LEU A 491 9.13 13.85 11.65
N VAL A 492 8.36 14.42 10.73
CA VAL A 492 6.94 14.71 10.92
C VAL A 492 6.13 13.48 10.55
N HIS A 493 5.26 13.06 11.46
CA HIS A 493 4.39 11.89 11.31
C HIS A 493 3.04 12.27 10.71
N GLU A 494 2.29 11.28 10.24
CA GLU A 494 0.95 11.48 9.70
C GLU A 494 -0.03 11.95 10.78
N SER A 495 -0.19 11.16 11.83
CA SER A 495 -1.09 11.47 12.93
C SER A 495 -0.47 11.12 14.28
N ILE A 496 -0.89 11.85 15.32
CA ILE A 496 -0.39 11.74 16.69
C ILE A 496 -1.57 11.53 17.63
N ASN A 497 -1.50 10.51 18.50
CA ASN A 497 -2.47 10.32 19.55
C ASN A 497 -2.44 11.48 20.54
N VAL A 498 -3.58 12.17 20.68
CA VAL A 498 -3.68 13.40 21.49
C VAL A 498 -3.36 13.19 22.97
N ASN A 499 -3.43 11.95 23.45
CA ASN A 499 -3.08 11.60 24.84
C ASN A 499 -1.66 11.04 24.99
N LEU A 500 -1.06 10.50 23.93
CA LEU A 500 0.24 9.83 23.98
C LEU A 500 1.05 10.10 22.70
N VAL A 501 1.97 11.07 22.76
CA VAL A 501 2.79 11.50 21.60
C VAL A 501 3.62 10.37 20.96
N ARG A 502 3.98 9.32 21.70
CA ARG A 502 4.73 8.17 21.16
C ARG A 502 3.89 7.23 20.31
N ASP A 503 2.57 7.37 20.35
CA ASP A 503 1.62 6.63 19.53
C ASP A 503 1.26 7.50 18.32
N PHE A 504 1.85 7.16 17.17
CA PHE A 504 1.72 7.90 15.92
C PHE A 504 1.63 6.93 14.73
N THR A 505 1.08 7.41 13.62
CA THR A 505 1.04 6.68 12.35
C THR A 505 2.09 7.20 11.39
N ARG A 506 2.63 6.30 10.55
CA ARG A 506 3.65 6.52 9.51
C ARG A 506 4.90 7.27 9.98
N SER A 507 5.99 6.51 10.20
CA SER A 507 7.30 7.10 10.51
C SER A 507 7.94 7.82 9.32
N TRP A 508 7.55 7.47 8.09
CA TRP A 508 8.04 8.05 6.86
C TRP A 508 6.88 8.56 6.00
N PHE A 509 6.58 9.84 6.16
CA PHE A 509 5.59 10.53 5.34
C PHE A 509 6.20 11.79 4.76
N ALA A 510 6.63 11.72 3.49
CA ALA A 510 7.41 12.78 2.88
C ALA A 510 6.57 14.06 2.66
N TRP A 511 5.27 13.94 2.38
CA TRP A 511 4.39 15.10 2.27
C TRP A 511 4.32 15.90 3.58
N ALA A 512 4.13 15.25 4.74
CA ALA A 512 4.11 15.95 6.03
C ALA A 512 5.45 16.65 6.33
N ASN A 513 6.57 16.02 6.00
CA ASN A 513 7.91 16.64 6.07
C ASN A 513 8.02 17.87 5.14
N SER A 514 7.49 17.78 3.93
CA SER A 514 7.46 18.90 2.99
C SER A 514 6.60 20.06 3.47
N VAL A 515 5.42 19.82 4.06
CA VAL A 515 4.59 20.88 4.65
C VAL A 515 5.30 21.57 5.81
N PHE A 516 6.02 20.81 6.65
CA PHE A 516 6.85 21.40 7.70
C PHE A 516 7.95 22.27 7.12
N ALA A 517 8.65 21.79 6.09
CA ALA A 517 9.69 22.58 5.44
C ALA A 517 9.15 23.84 4.78
N GLN A 518 7.98 23.78 4.12
CA GLN A 518 7.27 24.96 3.60
C GLN A 518 6.96 25.95 4.71
N THR A 519 6.47 25.48 5.86
CA THR A 519 6.16 26.34 7.01
C THR A 519 7.42 27.06 7.52
N ILE A 520 8.55 26.35 7.65
CA ILE A 520 9.80 26.96 8.10
C ILE A 520 10.35 27.96 7.08
N LEU A 521 10.24 27.66 5.78
CA LEU A 521 10.66 28.59 4.71
C LEU A 521 9.78 29.85 4.66
N ASP A 522 8.45 29.70 4.79
CA ASP A 522 7.51 30.83 4.92
C ASP A 522 7.88 31.71 6.13
N LEU A 523 8.05 31.11 7.30
CA LEU A 523 8.39 31.87 8.50
C LEU A 523 9.77 32.50 8.43
N ALA A 524 10.75 31.87 7.77
CA ALA A 524 12.06 32.47 7.55
C ALA A 524 12.01 33.71 6.64
N GLU A 525 10.98 33.81 5.80
CA GLU A 525 10.71 34.95 4.91
C GLU A 525 9.87 36.02 5.64
N ARG A 526 8.70 35.64 6.14
CA ARG A 526 7.67 36.52 6.69
C ARG A 526 7.90 36.93 8.14
N LYS A 527 8.43 36.02 8.98
CA LYS A 527 8.62 36.21 10.43
C LYS A 527 9.97 35.66 10.93
N PRO A 528 11.11 36.13 10.38
CA PRO A 528 12.44 35.57 10.66
C PRO A 528 12.83 35.62 12.14
N HIS A 529 12.27 36.54 12.91
CA HIS A 529 12.54 36.71 14.33
C HIS A 529 12.10 35.51 15.18
N LEU A 530 11.12 34.72 14.70
CA LEU A 530 10.66 33.50 15.37
C LEU A 530 11.66 32.35 15.26
N LEU A 531 12.51 32.34 14.22
CA LEU A 531 13.46 31.25 13.95
C LEU A 531 14.90 31.63 14.31
N PHE A 532 15.28 32.88 14.05
CA PHE A 532 16.66 33.36 14.10
C PHE A 532 16.92 34.37 15.24
N GLY A 533 15.91 34.74 16.03
CA GLY A 533 16.01 35.65 17.17
C GLY A 533 15.50 37.08 16.90
N LYS A 534 15.31 37.87 17.97
CA LYS A 534 14.47 39.11 17.98
C LYS A 534 14.85 40.22 16.97
N ASP A 535 16.09 40.26 16.49
CA ASP A 535 16.58 41.29 15.55
C ASP A 535 16.98 40.71 14.17
N ALA A 536 16.56 39.48 13.89
CA ALA A 536 16.99 38.79 12.67
C ALA A 536 16.27 39.29 11.42
N LYS A 537 17.04 39.56 10.38
CA LYS A 537 16.53 39.80 9.02
C LYS A 537 16.34 38.46 8.28
N PRO A 538 15.50 38.41 7.23
CA PRO A 538 15.39 37.23 6.38
C PRO A 538 16.77 36.76 5.91
N SER A 539 17.01 35.45 5.91
CA SER A 539 18.31 34.91 5.48
C SER A 539 18.56 35.24 4.01
N PRO A 540 19.79 35.57 3.57
CA PRO A 540 20.11 35.76 2.16
C PRO A 540 19.81 34.55 1.27
N SER A 541 19.79 33.33 1.83
CA SER A 541 19.27 32.11 1.17
C SER A 541 17.79 32.20 0.86
N VAL A 542 16.98 32.70 1.79
CA VAL A 542 15.52 32.87 1.62
C VAL A 542 15.24 34.05 0.70
N ALA A 543 16.01 35.14 0.78
CA ALA A 543 15.99 36.22 -0.21
C ALA A 543 16.52 35.77 -1.61
N ARG A 544 17.15 34.60 -1.71
CA ARG A 544 17.45 33.95 -3.00
C ARG A 544 16.31 33.04 -3.47
N LEU A 545 15.31 32.75 -2.62
CA LEU A 545 14.07 32.06 -2.99
C LEU A 545 13.00 33.04 -3.48
N THR A 546 13.09 34.33 -3.13
CA THR A 546 12.21 35.37 -3.65
C THR A 546 12.57 35.68 -5.11
N PRO A 547 11.60 35.73 -6.04
CA PRO A 547 11.86 36.13 -7.41
C PRO A 547 12.43 37.56 -7.47
N ASP A 548 13.34 37.82 -8.42
CA ASP A 548 13.86 39.17 -8.66
C ASP A 548 12.68 40.12 -8.92
N SER A 549 12.64 41.24 -8.19
CA SER A 549 11.53 42.19 -8.09
C SER A 549 11.30 43.04 -9.35
N ASP A 550 11.23 42.41 -10.53
CA ASP A 550 10.91 43.05 -11.82
C ASP A 550 9.60 42.52 -12.44
N SER A 551 8.83 41.69 -11.73
CA SER A 551 7.45 41.39 -12.08
C SER A 551 6.51 42.25 -11.24
N GLU A 552 5.83 43.19 -11.88
CA GLU A 552 4.71 43.93 -11.31
C GLU A 552 3.75 42.94 -10.63
N GLU A 553 3.58 43.05 -9.31
CA GLU A 553 2.41 42.52 -8.60
C GLU A 553 1.20 43.27 -9.17
N GLU A 554 0.59 42.72 -10.22
CA GLU A 554 -0.79 43.05 -10.54
C GLU A 554 -1.65 42.35 -9.50
N ASP A 555 -2.06 43.13 -8.49
CA ASP A 555 -3.18 42.82 -7.59
C ASP A 555 -4.31 42.18 -8.41
N LEU A 556 -4.53 40.88 -8.19
CA LEU A 556 -5.71 40.20 -8.70
C LEU A 556 -6.91 40.72 -7.90
N ASP A 557 -7.50 41.84 -8.34
CA ASP A 557 -8.70 42.45 -7.77
C ASP A 557 -9.76 41.38 -7.40
N VAL A 558 -9.90 41.14 -6.09
CA VAL A 558 -11.01 40.39 -5.52
C VAL A 558 -12.19 41.36 -5.45
N TYR A 559 -13.10 41.30 -6.44
CA TYR A 559 -14.27 42.17 -6.46
C TYR A 559 -15.30 41.78 -5.39
N GLU A 560 -15.59 42.72 -4.49
CA GLU A 560 -16.78 42.74 -3.63
C GLU A 560 -18.06 42.73 -4.51
N ILE A 561 -18.87 41.68 -4.41
CA ILE A 561 -20.25 41.68 -4.92
C ILE A 561 -21.19 41.65 -3.72
N GLY A 562 -21.72 42.81 -3.36
CA GLY A 562 -22.68 42.97 -2.28
C GLY A 562 -24.04 42.37 -2.61
N TYR A 563 -24.54 41.46 -1.78
CA TYR A 563 -25.93 40.99 -1.84
C TYR A 563 -26.73 41.42 -0.61
N THR A 564 -27.89 42.02 -0.92
CA THR A 564 -28.90 42.52 0.02
C THR A 564 -29.81 41.38 0.45
N GLY A 565 -29.90 41.15 1.76
CA GLY A 565 -30.70 40.09 2.36
C GLY A 565 -32.21 40.31 2.18
N ARG A 566 -32.91 39.27 1.72
CA ARG A 566 -34.36 39.10 1.91
C ARG A 566 -34.64 37.70 2.45
N SER A 567 -35.04 37.65 3.72
CA SER A 567 -35.54 36.45 4.38
C SER A 567 -36.97 36.14 3.92
N ILE A 568 -37.22 34.90 3.48
CA ILE A 568 -38.58 34.36 3.32
C ILE A 568 -38.78 33.31 4.42
N LYS A 569 -39.82 33.52 5.24
CA LYS A 569 -40.26 32.57 6.27
C LYS A 569 -41.08 31.45 5.62
N LEU A 570 -40.86 30.21 6.04
CA LEU A 570 -41.70 29.06 5.74
C LEU A 570 -42.30 28.56 7.05
N GLU A 571 -43.62 28.67 7.14
CA GLU A 571 -44.47 28.00 8.13
C GLU A 571 -45.25 26.89 7.41
N ASP A 572 -45.47 25.80 8.16
CA ASP A 572 -46.39 24.69 7.98
C ASP A 572 -46.13 23.64 6.89
N ILE A 573 -45.87 22.40 7.34
CA ILE A 573 -46.79 21.25 7.25
C ILE A 573 -46.31 20.15 8.25
N ALA A 574 -47.21 19.75 9.14
CA ALA A 574 -47.12 18.57 10.02
C ALA A 574 -48.11 17.48 9.53
N VAL A 575 -48.16 16.35 10.25
CA VAL A 575 -49.09 15.18 10.18
C VAL A 575 -48.51 13.98 9.39
N ASP A 576 -48.45 12.72 9.88
CA ASP A 576 -48.72 12.06 11.16
C ASP A 576 -47.97 10.71 11.18
N ALA A 577 -47.71 10.19 12.39
CA ALA A 577 -47.13 8.87 12.64
C ALA A 577 -48.22 7.92 13.18
N GLU A 578 -48.21 6.65 12.76
CA GLU A 578 -48.91 5.56 13.45
C GLU A 578 -48.02 4.32 13.61
N GLU A 579 -48.06 3.77 14.83
CA GLU A 579 -47.39 2.58 15.33
C GLU A 579 -48.11 1.28 14.92
N GLY A 580 -47.38 0.16 14.89
CA GLY A 580 -47.98 -1.17 14.74
C GLY A 580 -47.01 -2.34 14.91
N SER A 581 -47.26 -3.16 15.91
CA SER A 581 -46.45 -4.21 16.55
C SER A 581 -46.18 -5.54 15.82
N VAL A 582 -45.07 -6.15 16.26
CA VAL A 582 -44.60 -7.55 16.26
C VAL A 582 -45.67 -8.64 16.55
N GLN A 583 -45.64 -9.81 15.87
CA GLN A 583 -45.28 -11.17 16.39
C GLN A 583 -45.81 -12.37 15.54
N GLN A 584 -44.95 -13.40 15.37
CA GLN A 584 -45.17 -14.86 15.18
C GLN A 584 -46.00 -15.43 14.00
N TYR A 585 -45.49 -16.50 13.35
CA TYR A 585 -46.14 -17.83 13.22
C TYR A 585 -45.17 -18.87 12.63
N GLU A 586 -45.17 -20.06 13.23
CA GLU A 586 -44.46 -21.29 12.85
C GLU A 586 -45.50 -22.35 12.42
N GLN A 587 -45.12 -23.24 11.49
CA GLN A 587 -45.67 -24.58 11.17
C GLN A 587 -47.05 -24.72 10.50
N GLU A 588 -47.06 -25.29 9.28
CA GLU A 588 -47.61 -26.63 8.95
C GLU A 588 -47.65 -26.84 7.42
N GLU A 589 -46.90 -27.82 6.90
CA GLU A 589 -47.45 -28.83 5.98
C GLU A 589 -46.44 -29.97 5.82
N ASP A 590 -46.84 -31.15 6.30
CA ASP A 590 -46.15 -32.41 6.15
C ASP A 590 -47.12 -33.42 5.49
N ALA A 591 -46.55 -34.41 4.80
CA ALA A 591 -47.16 -35.64 4.28
C ALA A 591 -47.86 -35.65 2.89
N ARG A 592 -47.09 -36.04 1.86
CA ARG A 592 -47.33 -37.26 1.03
C ARG A 592 -46.19 -37.48 0.03
N GLY A 593 -45.30 -38.43 0.32
CA GLY A 593 -44.23 -38.82 -0.60
C GLY A 593 -43.13 -39.70 -0.01
N GLY A 594 -43.44 -40.55 0.98
CA GLY A 594 -42.47 -41.47 1.55
C GLY A 594 -42.25 -42.70 0.65
N ALA A 595 -41.09 -42.77 0.01
CA ALA A 595 -40.27 -43.99 -0.16
C ALA A 595 -39.01 -43.73 -1.02
N GLU A 596 -39.07 -42.83 -2.01
CA GLU A 596 -37.91 -42.48 -2.86
C GLU A 596 -37.04 -41.38 -2.24
N GLU A 597 -37.60 -40.57 -1.33
CA GLU A 597 -36.91 -39.41 -0.77
C GLU A 597 -35.89 -39.77 0.32
N LYS A 598 -35.91 -40.98 0.90
CA LYS A 598 -34.92 -41.41 1.91
C LYS A 598 -33.58 -41.80 1.30
N GLU A 599 -33.57 -42.30 0.08
CA GLU A 599 -32.32 -42.62 -0.63
C GLU A 599 -31.70 -41.33 -1.17
N HIS A 600 -32.52 -40.44 -1.74
CA HIS A 600 -32.07 -39.13 -2.23
C HIS A 600 -31.66 -38.15 -1.12
N ARG A 601 -32.24 -38.22 0.10
CA ARG A 601 -31.74 -37.45 1.27
C ARG A 601 -30.41 -37.98 1.80
N THR A 602 -30.13 -39.27 1.67
CA THR A 602 -28.83 -39.82 2.09
C THR A 602 -27.74 -39.41 1.11
N GLU A 603 -28.04 -39.37 -0.19
CA GLU A 603 -27.15 -38.84 -1.23
C GLU A 603 -26.93 -37.33 -1.12
N ALA A 604 -27.98 -36.56 -0.80
CA ALA A 604 -27.86 -35.12 -0.59
C ALA A 604 -27.08 -34.76 0.70
N ILE A 605 -27.21 -35.55 1.78
CA ILE A 605 -26.45 -35.30 3.03
C ILE A 605 -24.95 -35.63 2.85
N LEU A 606 -24.61 -36.65 2.05
CA LEU A 606 -23.21 -36.99 1.75
C LEU A 606 -22.50 -35.92 0.91
N ALA A 607 -23.25 -35.13 0.13
CA ALA A 607 -22.74 -34.02 -0.69
C ALA A 607 -22.79 -32.64 0.00
N THR A 608 -23.26 -32.54 1.25
CA THR A 608 -23.31 -31.23 1.96
C THR A 608 -21.99 -30.87 2.67
N PRO A 609 -21.63 -29.57 2.77
CA PRO A 609 -20.31 -29.11 3.26
C PRO A 609 -20.07 -29.28 4.76
N LYS A 610 -20.92 -30.02 5.51
CA LYS A 610 -20.85 -30.11 6.99
C LYS A 610 -20.06 -31.32 7.51
N SER A 611 -19.67 -32.28 6.67
CA SER A 611 -18.85 -33.45 7.04
C SER A 611 -17.30 -33.29 7.03
N PRO A 612 -16.66 -32.25 6.45
CA PRO A 612 -15.20 -32.14 6.44
C PRO A 612 -14.57 -31.93 7.82
N GLY A 613 -15.29 -31.30 8.75
CA GLY A 613 -14.72 -30.79 10.01
C GLY A 613 -13.99 -31.83 10.86
N TYR A 614 -14.53 -33.05 10.99
CA TYR A 614 -13.96 -34.06 11.90
C TYR A 614 -12.59 -34.57 11.48
N ARG A 615 -12.33 -34.72 10.17
CA ARG A 615 -11.01 -35.13 9.65
C ARG A 615 -9.95 -34.08 10.00
N TYR A 616 -10.25 -32.80 9.77
CA TYR A 616 -9.33 -31.70 10.04
C TYR A 616 -9.08 -31.50 11.55
N ILE A 617 -10.10 -31.67 12.38
CA ILE A 617 -9.95 -31.61 13.85
C ILE A 617 -8.97 -32.69 14.32
N THR A 618 -9.15 -33.94 13.90
CA THR A 618 -8.22 -35.02 14.26
C THR A 618 -6.84 -34.85 13.64
N TYR A 619 -6.73 -34.30 12.43
CA TYR A 619 -5.46 -34.02 11.80
C TYR A 619 -4.62 -33.06 12.66
N ILE A 620 -5.21 -31.93 13.07
CA ILE A 620 -4.54 -30.90 13.90
C ILE A 620 -4.15 -31.46 15.28
N LEU A 621 -5.05 -32.19 15.94
CA LEU A 621 -4.81 -32.73 17.29
C LEU A 621 -3.66 -33.74 17.33
N PHE A 622 -3.41 -34.44 16.22
CA PHE A 622 -2.42 -35.51 16.14
C PHE A 622 -1.13 -35.12 15.38
N GLU A 623 -0.93 -33.84 15.05
CA GLU A 623 0.30 -33.33 14.40
C GLU A 623 1.60 -33.64 15.16
N TRP A 624 1.52 -33.78 16.49
CA TRP A 624 2.67 -34.19 17.32
C TRP A 624 3.25 -35.55 16.91
N MET A 625 2.48 -36.39 16.20
CA MET A 625 2.92 -37.68 15.66
C MET A 625 4.10 -37.53 14.69
N THR A 626 4.32 -36.37 14.08
CA THR A 626 5.52 -36.09 13.26
C THR A 626 6.84 -36.29 14.02
N LEU A 627 6.84 -36.13 15.35
CA LEU A 627 8.00 -36.42 16.20
C LEU A 627 8.39 -37.90 16.22
N MET A 628 7.49 -38.81 15.84
CA MET A 628 7.75 -40.25 15.79
C MET A 628 8.75 -40.64 14.70
N TYR A 629 9.02 -39.80 13.70
CA TYR A 629 10.13 -39.99 12.75
C TYR A 629 11.51 -40.02 13.43
N ARG A 630 11.64 -39.54 14.68
CA ARG A 630 12.86 -39.68 15.51
C ARG A 630 12.92 -40.98 16.30
N VAL A 631 11.77 -41.62 16.55
CA VAL A 631 11.64 -42.77 17.45
C VAL A 631 11.50 -44.08 16.67
N VAL A 632 10.73 -44.06 15.59
CA VAL A 632 10.42 -45.21 14.73
C VAL A 632 11.22 -45.09 13.42
N PRO A 633 11.82 -46.19 12.91
CA PRO A 633 12.46 -46.19 11.61
C PRO A 633 11.54 -45.67 10.50
N PRO A 634 11.97 -44.71 9.66
CA PRO A 634 11.14 -44.09 8.63
C PRO A 634 10.49 -45.07 7.65
N HIS A 635 11.14 -46.18 7.29
CA HIS A 635 10.53 -47.15 6.37
C HIS A 635 9.28 -47.83 6.95
N ILE A 636 9.27 -48.09 8.26
CA ILE A 636 8.11 -48.66 8.98
C ILE A 636 7.04 -47.58 9.12
N TYR A 637 7.45 -46.39 9.55
CA TYR A 637 6.51 -45.34 9.91
C TYR A 637 5.77 -44.76 8.70
N ILE A 638 6.48 -44.46 7.60
CA ILE A 638 5.89 -43.98 6.35
C ILE A 638 4.94 -45.04 5.76
N SER A 639 5.38 -46.31 5.71
CA SER A 639 4.55 -47.39 5.18
C SER A 639 3.29 -47.62 6.00
N LEU A 640 3.34 -47.54 7.32
CA LEU A 640 2.15 -47.67 8.17
C LEU A 640 1.17 -46.50 7.99
N CYS A 641 1.66 -45.26 7.84
CA CYS A 641 0.80 -44.10 7.57
C CYS A 641 0.06 -44.25 6.23
N VAL A 642 0.79 -44.59 5.15
CA VAL A 642 0.20 -44.76 3.81
C VAL A 642 -0.73 -45.98 3.76
N LEU A 643 -0.36 -47.09 4.42
CA LEU A 643 -1.20 -48.29 4.49
C LEU A 643 -2.52 -48.01 5.23
N SER A 644 -2.44 -47.36 6.40
CA SER A 644 -3.63 -47.03 7.20
C SER A 644 -4.53 -46.02 6.49
N TRP A 645 -3.95 -45.02 5.82
CA TRP A 645 -4.70 -44.08 4.98
C TRP A 645 -5.42 -44.79 3.84
N GLY A 646 -4.72 -45.63 3.05
CA GLY A 646 -5.32 -46.33 1.90
C GLY A 646 -6.41 -47.33 2.31
N LEU A 647 -6.23 -48.03 3.43
CA LEU A 647 -7.22 -48.94 3.98
C LEU A 647 -8.47 -48.21 4.47
N LEU A 648 -8.30 -47.14 5.26
CA LEU A 648 -9.42 -46.33 5.76
C LEU A 648 -10.13 -45.58 4.63
N ALA A 649 -9.40 -45.10 3.62
CA ALA A 649 -9.96 -44.52 2.41
C ALA A 649 -10.86 -45.51 1.68
N SER A 650 -10.38 -46.75 1.47
CA SER A 650 -11.15 -47.80 0.81
C SER A 650 -12.37 -48.25 1.62
N LEU A 651 -12.25 -48.32 2.95
CA LEU A 651 -13.32 -48.73 3.86
C LEU A 651 -14.50 -47.73 3.92
N GLN A 652 -14.31 -46.47 3.52
CA GLN A 652 -15.41 -45.49 3.44
C GLN A 652 -16.53 -45.97 2.49
N SER A 653 -16.18 -46.68 1.41
CA SER A 653 -17.16 -47.23 0.45
C SER A 653 -18.11 -48.29 1.05
N ALA A 654 -17.67 -48.96 2.12
CA ALA A 654 -18.42 -50.03 2.77
C ALA A 654 -19.29 -49.54 3.94
N THR A 655 -19.25 -48.25 4.27
CA THR A 655 -20.03 -47.70 5.38
C THR A 655 -21.49 -47.46 5.00
N SER A 656 -22.41 -47.89 5.87
CA SER A 656 -23.86 -47.74 5.70
C SER A 656 -24.50 -46.83 6.76
N SER A 657 -23.75 -46.38 7.77
CA SER A 657 -24.22 -45.52 8.85
C SER A 657 -23.43 -44.22 8.93
N PHE A 658 -24.13 -43.10 9.15
CA PHE A 658 -23.51 -41.78 9.33
C PHE A 658 -22.49 -41.75 10.48
N SER A 659 -22.79 -42.42 11.60
CA SER A 659 -21.87 -42.50 12.74
C SER A 659 -20.59 -43.28 12.39
N SER A 660 -20.73 -44.37 11.64
CA SER A 660 -19.56 -45.15 11.17
C SER A 660 -18.69 -44.36 10.19
N LEU A 661 -19.29 -43.54 9.33
CA LEU A 661 -18.56 -42.67 8.41
C LEU A 661 -17.77 -41.59 9.16
N LEU A 662 -18.35 -40.96 10.18
CA LEU A 662 -17.65 -39.96 11.01
C LEU A 662 -16.43 -40.55 11.71
N ILE A 663 -16.56 -41.76 12.27
CA ILE A 663 -15.44 -42.47 12.93
C ILE A 663 -14.33 -42.76 11.92
N ILE A 664 -14.65 -43.27 10.73
CA ILE A 664 -13.62 -43.54 9.71
C ILE A 664 -12.95 -42.25 9.24
N ARG A 665 -13.68 -41.13 9.10
CA ARG A 665 -13.10 -39.83 8.73
C ARG A 665 -12.18 -39.25 9.80
N ALA A 666 -12.52 -39.45 11.07
CA ALA A 666 -11.64 -39.10 12.19
C ALA A 666 -10.36 -39.96 12.18
N LEU A 667 -10.48 -41.28 12.00
CA LEU A 667 -9.31 -42.16 11.88
C LEU A 667 -8.44 -41.83 10.68
N LEU A 668 -9.05 -41.46 9.54
CA LEU A 668 -8.33 -41.03 8.34
C LEU A 668 -7.45 -39.79 8.63
N GLY A 669 -7.98 -38.81 9.38
CA GLY A 669 -7.24 -37.63 9.79
C GLY A 669 -6.03 -37.95 10.69
N ILE A 670 -6.17 -38.92 11.60
CA ILE A 670 -5.06 -39.41 12.44
C ILE A 670 -3.97 -40.08 11.59
N SER A 671 -4.36 -40.94 10.64
CA SER A 671 -3.42 -41.62 9.74
C SER A 671 -2.65 -40.66 8.83
N GLU A 672 -3.25 -39.54 8.47
CA GLU A 672 -2.66 -38.54 7.57
C GLU A 672 -1.76 -37.52 8.30
N ALA A 673 -2.03 -37.25 9.57
CA ALA A 673 -1.38 -36.19 10.36
C ALA A 673 0.16 -36.26 10.32
N ALA A 674 0.73 -37.45 10.43
CA ALA A 674 2.17 -37.63 10.41
C ALA A 674 2.81 -37.55 9.02
N PHE A 675 2.06 -37.76 7.94
CA PHE A 675 2.64 -37.94 6.61
C PHE A 675 3.00 -36.61 5.93
N GLY A 676 2.09 -35.64 5.96
CA GLY A 676 2.25 -34.35 5.27
C GLY A 676 3.49 -33.57 5.71
N PRO A 677 3.60 -33.15 6.98
CA PRO A 677 4.78 -32.46 7.50
C PRO A 677 5.96 -33.40 7.79
N GLY A 678 5.71 -34.71 7.98
CA GLY A 678 6.75 -35.69 8.26
C GLY A 678 7.67 -35.99 7.09
N LEU A 679 7.20 -35.90 5.85
CA LEU A 679 8.04 -36.16 4.67
C LEU A 679 9.12 -35.08 4.43
N PRO A 680 8.82 -33.76 4.45
CA PRO A 680 9.86 -32.73 4.44
C PRO A 680 10.87 -32.88 5.59
N PHE A 681 10.39 -33.24 6.79
CA PHE A 681 11.26 -33.51 7.93
C PHE A 681 12.18 -34.71 7.68
N TYR A 682 11.67 -35.80 7.11
CA TYR A 682 12.47 -36.96 6.70
C TYR A 682 13.51 -36.61 5.62
N LEU A 683 13.16 -35.80 4.61
CA LEU A 683 14.10 -35.35 3.57
C LEU A 683 15.27 -34.55 4.13
N SER A 684 15.05 -33.80 5.23
CA SER A 684 16.12 -33.07 5.92
C SER A 684 17.22 -33.97 6.51
N PHE A 685 16.99 -35.28 6.63
CA PHE A 685 18.00 -36.24 7.09
C PHE A 685 18.96 -36.69 5.99
N PHE A 686 18.59 -36.47 4.71
CA PHE A 686 19.32 -36.97 3.55
C PHE A 686 19.97 -35.86 2.70
N TYR A 687 19.40 -34.65 2.75
CA TYR A 687 19.82 -33.52 1.92
C TYR A 687 20.35 -32.36 2.78
N ARG A 688 21.25 -31.56 2.18
CA ARG A 688 21.79 -30.33 2.79
C ARG A 688 20.77 -29.21 2.74
N ARG A 689 20.96 -28.15 3.54
CA ARG A 689 20.07 -26.98 3.52
C ARG A 689 19.94 -26.34 2.13
N GLU A 690 21.03 -26.30 1.37
CA GLU A 690 21.09 -25.73 0.02
C GLU A 690 20.51 -26.63 -1.09
N GLU A 691 20.06 -27.85 -0.76
CA GLU A 691 19.50 -28.82 -1.72
C GLU A 691 18.09 -29.28 -1.31
N LEU A 692 17.56 -28.74 -0.22
CA LEU A 692 16.33 -29.21 0.41
C LEU A 692 15.08 -28.59 -0.23
N ALA A 693 15.18 -27.37 -0.78
CA ALA A 693 14.02 -26.67 -1.31
C ALA A 693 13.47 -27.37 -2.56
N LEU A 694 14.31 -27.78 -3.51
CA LEU A 694 13.89 -28.53 -4.69
C LEU A 694 13.29 -29.89 -4.34
N ARG A 695 13.84 -30.59 -3.35
CA ARG A 695 13.34 -31.92 -2.93
C ARG A 695 12.00 -31.83 -2.22
N THR A 696 11.82 -30.81 -1.40
CA THR A 696 10.55 -30.52 -0.74
C THR A 696 9.52 -29.99 -1.74
N GLY A 697 9.95 -29.15 -2.69
CA GLY A 697 9.12 -28.64 -3.79
C GLY A 697 8.62 -29.75 -4.72
N LEU A 698 9.43 -30.76 -5.01
CA LEU A 698 9.01 -31.96 -5.77
C LEU A 698 7.89 -32.75 -5.06
N PHE A 699 7.88 -32.76 -3.73
CA PHE A 699 6.82 -33.39 -2.96
C PHE A 699 5.56 -32.54 -2.95
N ILE A 700 5.68 -31.25 -2.63
CA ILE A 700 4.54 -30.32 -2.55
C ILE A 700 3.86 -30.14 -3.91
N SER A 701 4.62 -30.15 -5.01
CA SER A 701 4.07 -30.01 -6.37
C SER A 701 3.22 -31.21 -6.81
N ALA A 702 3.29 -32.35 -6.11
CA ALA A 702 2.39 -33.48 -6.37
C ALA A 702 0.91 -33.12 -6.12
N ALA A 703 0.62 -32.19 -5.21
CA ALA A 703 -0.75 -31.75 -4.90
C ALA A 703 -1.44 -31.01 -6.06
N PRO A 704 -0.87 -29.93 -6.65
CA PRO A 704 -1.46 -29.30 -7.83
C PRO A 704 -1.48 -30.24 -9.04
N LEU A 705 -0.47 -31.10 -9.20
CA LEU A 705 -0.47 -32.11 -10.26
C LEU A 705 -1.66 -33.06 -10.11
N ALA A 706 -1.88 -33.63 -8.92
CA ALA A 706 -3.03 -34.50 -8.65
C ALA A 706 -4.36 -33.77 -8.87
N THR A 707 -4.47 -32.52 -8.43
CA THR A 707 -5.68 -31.68 -8.61
C THR A 707 -6.02 -31.49 -10.09
N SER A 708 -5.01 -31.34 -10.96
CA SER A 708 -5.23 -31.19 -12.40
C SER A 708 -5.83 -32.43 -13.10
N PHE A 709 -5.64 -33.62 -12.53
CA PHE A 709 -6.14 -34.88 -13.08
C PHE A 709 -7.34 -35.45 -12.30
N ALA A 710 -7.60 -34.96 -11.08
CA ALA A 710 -8.63 -35.47 -10.19
C ALA A 710 -10.03 -35.44 -10.83
N SER A 711 -10.40 -34.33 -11.47
CA SER A 711 -11.73 -34.18 -12.09
C SER A 711 -11.92 -35.08 -13.31
N SER A 712 -10.88 -35.26 -14.12
CA SER A 712 -10.88 -36.19 -15.26
C SER A 712 -10.98 -37.64 -14.81
N LEU A 713 -10.27 -38.01 -13.72
CA LEU A 713 -10.35 -39.33 -13.13
C LEU A 713 -11.73 -39.60 -12.52
N ALA A 714 -12.31 -38.63 -11.80
CA ALA A 714 -13.66 -38.73 -11.23
C ALA A 714 -14.73 -38.88 -12.32
N TRP A 715 -14.59 -38.17 -13.45
CA TRP A 715 -15.48 -38.35 -14.60
C TRP A 715 -15.38 -39.77 -15.18
N VAL A 716 -14.17 -40.29 -15.42
CA VAL A 716 -13.97 -41.67 -15.92
C VAL A 716 -14.57 -42.71 -14.98
N ILE A 717 -14.38 -42.55 -13.67
CA ILE A 717 -14.94 -43.46 -12.66
C ILE A 717 -16.47 -43.39 -12.65
N THR A 718 -17.04 -42.19 -12.80
CA THR A 718 -18.50 -42.00 -12.81
C THR A 718 -19.13 -42.61 -14.06
N GLU A 719 -18.50 -42.45 -15.22
CA GLU A 719 -18.93 -43.04 -16.50
C GLU A 719 -18.88 -44.58 -16.45
N LEU A 720 -17.77 -45.15 -15.95
CA LEU A 720 -17.65 -46.61 -15.76
C LEU A 720 -18.62 -47.14 -14.70
N GLY A 721 -18.97 -46.31 -13.70
CA GLY A 721 -19.91 -46.63 -12.64
C GLY A 721 -21.36 -46.75 -13.11
N GLN A 722 -21.76 -46.08 -14.20
CA GLN A 722 -23.11 -46.21 -14.78
C GLN A 722 -23.42 -47.64 -15.25
N HIS A 723 -22.39 -48.45 -15.51
CA HIS A 723 -22.50 -49.85 -15.96
C HIS A 723 -22.31 -50.86 -14.82
N SER A 724 -22.14 -50.41 -13.58
CA SER A 724 -21.84 -51.22 -12.39
C SER A 724 -23.04 -51.27 -11.42
N PRO A 725 -23.25 -52.37 -10.68
CA PRO A 725 -24.29 -52.45 -9.64
C PRO A 725 -23.98 -51.64 -8.37
N ILE A 726 -22.86 -50.91 -8.31
CA ILE A 726 -22.43 -50.09 -7.17
C ILE A 726 -22.56 -48.62 -7.53
N ALA A 727 -23.18 -47.82 -6.64
CA ALA A 727 -23.33 -46.38 -6.84
C ALA A 727 -21.98 -45.71 -7.20
N PRO A 728 -21.91 -44.87 -8.25
CA PRO A 728 -20.65 -44.34 -8.78
C PRO A 728 -19.77 -43.62 -7.75
N TRP A 729 -20.37 -42.90 -6.80
CA TRP A 729 -19.64 -42.21 -5.73
C TRP A 729 -18.97 -43.17 -4.73
N ARG A 730 -19.51 -44.39 -4.54
CA ARG A 730 -18.90 -45.43 -3.70
C ARG A 730 -17.70 -46.08 -4.37
N LEU A 731 -17.68 -46.11 -5.71
CA LEU A 731 -16.60 -46.68 -6.51
C LEU A 731 -15.33 -45.81 -6.47
N LEU A 732 -15.46 -44.51 -6.22
CA LEU A 732 -14.35 -43.56 -6.14
C LEU A 732 -13.38 -43.90 -5.00
N PHE A 733 -13.91 -44.19 -3.80
CA PHE A 733 -13.10 -44.48 -2.61
C PHE A 733 -12.14 -45.68 -2.73
N PRO A 734 -12.54 -46.88 -3.21
CA PRO A 734 -11.62 -48.00 -3.38
C PRO A 734 -10.67 -47.79 -4.57
N VAL A 735 -11.11 -47.13 -5.65
CA VAL A 735 -10.25 -46.88 -6.82
C VAL A 735 -9.10 -45.92 -6.49
N GLU A 736 -9.34 -44.91 -5.65
CA GLU A 736 -8.31 -43.97 -5.20
C GLU A 736 -7.51 -44.49 -3.98
N GLY A 737 -8.17 -45.18 -3.05
CA GLY A 737 -7.56 -45.65 -1.80
C GLY A 737 -6.70 -46.91 -1.94
N PHE A 738 -7.14 -47.90 -2.72
CA PHE A 738 -6.48 -49.20 -2.81
C PHE A 738 -5.07 -49.16 -3.45
N PRO A 739 -4.80 -48.36 -4.50
CA PRO A 739 -3.43 -48.22 -5.03
C PRO A 739 -2.42 -47.79 -3.97
N SER A 740 -2.84 -46.98 -2.99
CA SER A 740 -1.98 -46.55 -1.88
C SER A 740 -1.57 -47.70 -0.97
N VAL A 741 -2.41 -48.73 -0.81
CA VAL A 741 -2.08 -49.96 -0.07
C VAL A 741 -0.95 -50.73 -0.76
N LEU A 742 -0.99 -50.83 -2.10
CA LEU A 742 0.08 -51.48 -2.88
C LEU A 742 1.39 -50.68 -2.80
N VAL A 743 1.29 -49.35 -2.89
CA VAL A 743 2.44 -48.45 -2.73
C VAL A 743 3.04 -48.54 -1.33
N ALA A 744 2.23 -48.71 -0.29
CA ALA A 744 2.71 -48.86 1.08
C ALA A 744 3.58 -50.12 1.27
N VAL A 745 3.20 -51.23 0.62
CA VAL A 745 4.01 -52.47 0.58
C VAL A 745 5.33 -52.23 -0.15
N ALA A 746 5.31 -51.53 -1.28
CA ALA A 746 6.53 -51.18 -2.01
C ALA A 746 7.45 -50.26 -1.19
N ALA A 747 6.88 -49.27 -0.51
CA ALA A 747 7.59 -48.33 0.35
C ALA A 747 8.32 -49.04 1.49
N TRP A 748 7.75 -50.12 2.04
CA TRP A 748 8.35 -50.87 3.15
C TRP A 748 9.73 -51.45 2.78
N TYR A 749 9.92 -51.81 1.51
CA TYR A 749 11.18 -52.39 1.02
C TYR A 749 12.16 -51.36 0.43
N HIS A 750 11.67 -50.21 -0.04
CA HIS A 750 12.46 -49.26 -0.83
C HIS A 750 12.88 -48.00 -0.05
N VAL A 751 12.12 -47.60 0.99
CA VAL A 751 12.44 -46.41 1.78
C VAL A 751 13.64 -46.68 2.70
N PRO A 752 14.74 -45.90 2.60
CA PRO A 752 15.89 -46.07 3.48
C PRO A 752 15.73 -45.35 4.83
N ASP A 753 16.27 -45.92 5.91
CA ASP A 753 16.21 -45.26 7.23
C ASP A 753 17.26 -44.15 7.44
N SER A 754 18.39 -44.25 6.75
CA SER A 754 19.48 -43.28 6.85
C SER A 754 20.35 -43.28 5.59
N PRO A 755 21.13 -42.22 5.34
CA PRO A 755 22.09 -42.16 4.23
C PRO A 755 23.10 -43.32 4.22
N GLY A 756 23.35 -43.94 5.38
CA GLY A 756 24.25 -45.10 5.52
C GLY A 756 23.61 -46.47 5.27
N THR A 757 22.28 -46.58 5.36
CA THR A 757 21.54 -47.86 5.20
C THR A 757 20.93 -48.04 3.81
N VAL A 758 21.12 -47.07 2.90
CA VAL A 758 20.60 -47.09 1.53
C VAL A 758 21.05 -48.33 0.76
N ARG A 759 20.12 -49.14 0.24
CA ARG A 759 20.45 -50.43 -0.40
C ARG A 759 21.06 -50.29 -1.80
N TYR A 760 20.73 -49.22 -2.53
CA TYR A 760 21.16 -49.01 -3.92
C TYR A 760 22.48 -48.23 -4.08
N LEU A 761 23.09 -47.75 -2.99
CA LEU A 761 24.39 -47.04 -3.04
C LEU A 761 25.57 -47.97 -2.77
N THR A 762 26.69 -47.75 -3.45
CA THR A 762 27.96 -48.46 -3.18
C THR A 762 28.56 -48.06 -1.84
N ALA A 763 29.42 -48.90 -1.24
CA ALA A 763 30.05 -48.63 0.05
C ALA A 763 30.86 -47.30 0.07
N ARG A 764 31.46 -46.92 -1.07
CA ARG A 764 32.13 -45.63 -1.23
C ARG A 764 31.14 -44.46 -1.24
N GLN A 765 30.04 -44.57 -1.98
CA GLN A 765 29.01 -43.53 -2.03
C GLN A 765 28.32 -43.30 -0.68
N LYS A 766 28.07 -44.37 0.10
CA LYS A 766 27.51 -44.27 1.46
C LYS A 766 28.43 -43.47 2.39
N ARG A 767 29.74 -43.73 2.37
CA ARG A 767 30.72 -42.98 3.18
C ARG A 767 30.76 -41.50 2.79
N VAL A 768 30.71 -41.20 1.49
CA VAL A 768 30.67 -39.82 1.00
C VAL A 768 29.38 -39.10 1.44
N ALA A 769 28.22 -39.76 1.35
CA ALA A 769 26.95 -39.18 1.77
C ALA A 769 26.93 -38.83 3.28
N VAL A 770 27.43 -39.73 4.13
CA VAL A 770 27.53 -39.50 5.58
C VAL A 770 28.51 -38.37 5.92
N LEU A 771 29.68 -38.31 5.25
CA LEU A 771 30.67 -37.25 5.47
C LEU A 771 30.16 -35.87 5.03
N ARG A 772 29.39 -35.81 3.94
CA ARG A 772 28.83 -34.56 3.40
C ARG A 772 27.90 -33.85 4.37
N LEU A 773 27.12 -34.59 5.14
CA LEU A 773 26.19 -34.05 6.14
C LEU A 773 26.89 -33.72 7.48
N ARG A 774 28.02 -34.39 7.79
CA ARG A 774 28.79 -34.16 9.01
C ARG A 774 29.61 -32.87 8.97
N ASN A 775 30.17 -32.49 7.81
CA ASN A 775 30.96 -31.26 7.66
C ASN A 775 30.11 -29.98 7.78
N GLU A 776 28.83 -30.01 7.40
CA GLU A 776 27.91 -28.86 7.56
C GLU A 776 27.55 -28.63 9.04
N ARG A 777 27.35 -29.69 9.82
CA ARG A 777 27.09 -29.59 11.26
C ARG A 777 28.27 -29.04 12.06
N ALA A 778 29.50 -29.34 11.66
CA ALA A 778 30.72 -28.81 12.29
C ALA A 778 30.97 -27.33 11.95
N GLY A 779 30.49 -26.84 10.80
CA GLY A 779 30.59 -25.42 10.43
C GLY A 779 29.72 -24.50 11.30
N LEU A 780 28.54 -24.99 11.70
CA LEU A 780 27.58 -24.24 12.54
C LEU A 780 28.02 -24.08 14.01
N GLU A 781 28.92 -24.93 14.50
CA GLU A 781 29.46 -24.83 15.87
C GLU A 781 30.56 -23.74 16.00
N ASN A 782 31.18 -23.32 14.90
CA ASN A 782 32.27 -22.33 14.91
C ASN A 782 31.81 -20.87 14.79
N GLU A 783 30.52 -20.60 14.53
CA GLU A 783 30.00 -19.26 14.24
C GLU A 783 29.26 -18.59 15.43
N LYS A 784 29.28 -19.18 16.63
CA LYS A 784 28.70 -18.56 17.85
C LYS A 784 29.63 -18.65 19.06
N THR A 785 30.13 -17.50 19.50
CA THR A 785 30.85 -17.26 20.76
C THR A 785 29.87 -17.21 21.95
N ALA A 786 29.75 -18.31 22.71
CA ALA A 786 29.28 -18.38 24.12
C ALA A 786 29.54 -19.80 24.70
N PRO A 787 29.62 -20.00 26.04
CA PRO A 787 30.53 -20.96 26.65
C PRO A 787 30.07 -22.41 26.62
N ARG A 788 31.07 -23.31 26.48
CA ARG A 788 31.08 -24.76 26.76
C ARG A 788 29.81 -25.33 27.42
N SER A 789 28.98 -25.98 26.60
CA SER A 789 28.28 -27.20 27.00
C SER A 789 28.51 -28.27 25.94
N THR A 790 29.08 -29.37 26.39
CA THR A 790 29.59 -30.52 25.65
C THR A 790 28.50 -31.19 24.80
N VAL A 791 28.40 -30.87 23.51
CA VAL A 791 27.63 -31.70 22.57
C VAL A 791 28.58 -32.73 21.96
N GLN A 792 28.65 -33.86 22.66
CA GLN A 792 29.45 -35.01 22.28
C GLN A 792 28.88 -35.65 21.00
N GLY A 793 29.78 -35.92 20.06
CA GLY A 793 29.48 -36.28 18.68
C GLY A 793 28.51 -37.43 18.47
N TYR A 794 27.80 -37.35 17.34
CA TYR A 794 26.99 -38.43 16.77
C TYR A 794 27.90 -39.59 16.33
N SER A 795 28.20 -40.47 17.27
CA SER A 795 28.61 -41.84 16.97
C SER A 795 27.40 -42.66 16.55
N SER A 796 27.65 -43.52 15.57
CA SER A 796 26.75 -44.55 15.06
C SER A 796 25.94 -45.28 16.13
N GLY A 797 24.63 -45.41 15.93
CA GLY A 797 23.89 -46.60 16.36
C GLY A 797 23.15 -46.58 17.69
N GLN A 798 22.74 -45.44 18.25
CA GLN A 798 21.82 -45.43 19.40
C GLN A 798 20.66 -44.45 19.23
N THR A 799 19.44 -44.98 19.33
CA THR A 799 18.17 -44.27 19.48
C THR A 799 18.17 -43.51 20.81
N LYS A 800 18.77 -42.31 20.83
CA LYS A 800 18.56 -41.38 21.95
C LYS A 800 17.10 -40.91 21.90
N GLY A 801 16.36 -41.20 22.96
CA GLY A 801 14.96 -40.79 23.13
C GLY A 801 14.78 -39.27 23.04
N LEU A 802 13.53 -38.85 22.82
CA LEU A 802 13.13 -37.45 22.78
C LEU A 802 13.58 -36.73 24.07
N GLU A 803 14.54 -35.83 23.96
CA GLU A 803 14.92 -34.96 25.07
C GLU A 803 13.86 -33.85 25.23
N TRP A 804 12.99 -34.01 26.24
CA TRP A 804 11.85 -33.12 26.50
C TRP A 804 12.24 -31.65 26.63
N GLN A 805 13.43 -31.36 27.15
CA GLN A 805 13.95 -30.00 27.28
C GLN A 805 14.11 -29.29 25.93
N ASN A 806 14.55 -30.00 24.88
CA ASN A 806 14.72 -29.42 23.53
C ASN A 806 13.35 -29.15 22.88
N ILE A 807 12.34 -29.93 23.21
CA ILE A 807 10.96 -29.72 22.70
C ILE A 807 10.36 -28.48 23.34
N VAL A 808 10.51 -28.33 24.66
CA VAL A 808 10.04 -27.14 25.39
C VAL A 808 10.77 -25.89 24.89
N GLN A 809 12.08 -25.95 24.63
CA GLN A 809 12.81 -24.83 24.04
C GLN A 809 12.33 -24.47 22.63
N ALA A 810 12.04 -25.47 21.79
CA ALA A 810 11.49 -25.22 20.45
C ALA A 810 10.06 -24.62 20.52
N LEU A 811 9.23 -25.06 21.46
CA LEU A 811 7.89 -24.50 21.69
C LEU A 811 7.91 -23.10 22.30
N LEU A 812 9.02 -22.68 22.89
CA LEU A 812 9.20 -21.31 23.41
C LEU A 812 9.92 -20.39 22.42
N ASP A 813 10.45 -20.92 21.31
CA ASP A 813 11.12 -20.11 20.28
C ASP A 813 10.07 -19.37 19.43
N PRO A 814 10.01 -18.03 19.47
CA PRO A 814 9.07 -17.25 18.66
C PRO A 814 9.25 -17.44 17.16
N LYS A 815 10.43 -17.88 16.69
CA LYS A 815 10.69 -18.12 15.27
C LYS A 815 9.86 -19.28 14.73
N CYS A 816 9.61 -20.31 15.54
CA CYS A 816 8.78 -21.45 15.15
C CYS A 816 7.34 -21.01 14.86
N TYR A 817 6.78 -20.10 15.67
CA TYR A 817 5.44 -19.56 15.45
C TYR A 817 5.37 -18.60 14.27
N LEU A 818 6.42 -17.79 14.04
CA LEU A 818 6.49 -16.93 12.87
C LEU A 818 6.50 -17.75 11.57
N THR A 819 7.33 -18.80 11.50
CA THR A 819 7.36 -19.70 10.33
C THR A 819 6.05 -20.48 10.18
N ALA A 820 5.43 -20.92 11.27
CA ALA A 820 4.12 -21.57 11.24
C ALA A 820 3.02 -20.62 10.75
N PHE A 821 3.06 -19.34 11.16
CA PHE A 821 2.11 -18.31 10.70
C PHE A 821 2.29 -18.01 9.21
N MET A 822 3.53 -17.89 8.73
CA MET A 822 3.81 -17.76 7.29
C MET A 822 3.26 -18.95 6.50
N PHE A 823 3.49 -20.18 6.99
CA PHE A 823 2.99 -21.40 6.35
C PHE A 823 1.45 -21.48 6.39
N PHE A 824 0.83 -21.06 7.49
CA PHE A 824 -0.62 -20.97 7.62
C PHE A 824 -1.21 -20.01 6.58
N SER A 825 -0.69 -18.78 6.48
CA SER A 825 -1.17 -17.78 5.52
C SER A 825 -1.04 -18.27 4.07
N CYS A 826 0.09 -18.89 3.71
CA CYS A 826 0.27 -19.47 2.39
C CYS A 826 -0.72 -20.63 2.10
N ASN A 827 -0.99 -21.48 3.08
CA ASN A 827 -1.93 -22.59 2.93
C ASN A 827 -3.39 -22.13 2.82
N VAL A 828 -3.78 -21.04 3.49
CA VAL A 828 -5.13 -20.46 3.34
C VAL A 828 -5.36 -20.00 1.90
N ALA A 829 -4.37 -19.32 1.31
CA ALA A 829 -4.42 -18.92 -0.09
C ALA A 829 -4.43 -20.14 -1.04
N PHE A 830 -3.59 -21.15 -0.78
CA PHE A 830 -3.47 -22.34 -1.63
C PHE A 830 -4.71 -23.26 -1.58
N SER A 831 -5.30 -23.47 -0.40
CA SER A 831 -6.36 -24.47 -0.20
C SER A 831 -7.75 -24.05 -0.70
N SER A 832 -8.01 -22.75 -0.84
CA SER A 832 -9.30 -22.23 -1.30
C SER A 832 -9.50 -22.39 -2.81
N MET A 833 -8.45 -22.19 -3.61
CA MET A 833 -8.54 -22.22 -5.07
C MET A 833 -9.02 -23.57 -5.64
N PRO A 834 -8.49 -24.75 -5.24
CA PRO A 834 -8.97 -26.06 -5.71
C PRO A 834 -10.46 -26.31 -5.47
N VAL A 835 -11.01 -25.72 -4.40
CA VAL A 835 -12.40 -25.92 -4.02
C VAL A 835 -13.34 -25.05 -4.85
N PHE A 836 -12.97 -23.78 -5.10
CA PHE A 836 -13.86 -22.81 -5.71
C PHE A 836 -13.65 -22.60 -7.21
N LEU A 837 -12.48 -22.94 -7.77
CA LEU A 837 -12.17 -22.65 -9.17
C LEU A 837 -13.16 -23.28 -10.17
N PRO A 838 -13.59 -24.55 -10.03
CA PRO A 838 -14.58 -25.12 -10.94
C PRO A 838 -15.96 -24.44 -10.82
N THR A 839 -16.34 -23.99 -9.62
CA THR A 839 -17.59 -23.26 -9.38
C THR A 839 -17.55 -21.87 -10.00
N ILE A 840 -16.42 -21.17 -9.87
CA ILE A 840 -16.22 -19.86 -10.51
C ILE A 840 -16.34 -19.97 -12.03
N ILE A 841 -15.69 -20.97 -12.64
CA ILE A 841 -15.77 -21.19 -14.10
C ILE A 841 -17.21 -21.55 -14.53
N HIS A 842 -17.95 -22.28 -13.70
CA HIS A 842 -19.36 -22.58 -13.96
C HIS A 842 -20.24 -21.31 -13.92
N GLU A 843 -20.02 -20.44 -12.93
CA GLU A 843 -20.72 -19.15 -12.82
C GLU A 843 -20.39 -18.19 -13.98
N MET A 844 -19.23 -18.38 -14.64
CA MET A 844 -18.86 -17.67 -15.88
C MET A 844 -19.60 -18.18 -17.13
N GLY A 845 -20.53 -19.13 -17.00
CA GLY A 845 -21.40 -19.61 -18.09
C GLY A 845 -20.94 -20.89 -18.78
N TYR A 846 -19.92 -21.58 -18.26
CA TYR A 846 -19.46 -22.87 -18.79
C TYR A 846 -20.21 -24.05 -18.17
N SER A 847 -20.39 -25.15 -18.92
CA SER A 847 -21.02 -26.37 -18.39
C SER A 847 -20.21 -26.97 -17.23
N SER A 848 -20.83 -27.76 -16.34
CA SER A 848 -20.14 -28.39 -15.21
C SER A 848 -18.92 -29.23 -15.65
N ILE A 849 -19.05 -29.98 -16.75
CA ILE A 849 -17.96 -30.80 -17.30
C ILE A 849 -16.86 -29.91 -17.92
N SER A 850 -17.25 -28.87 -18.68
CA SER A 850 -16.30 -27.92 -19.25
C SER A 850 -15.54 -27.15 -18.17
N SER A 851 -16.19 -26.81 -17.07
CA SER A 851 -15.61 -26.07 -15.95
C SER A 851 -14.57 -26.88 -15.21
N GLN A 852 -14.84 -28.18 -15.01
CA GLN A 852 -13.87 -29.12 -14.46
C GLN A 852 -12.65 -29.27 -15.37
N ALA A 853 -12.84 -29.38 -16.69
CA ALA A 853 -11.75 -29.48 -17.65
C ALA A 853 -10.91 -28.18 -17.74
N LEU A 854 -11.56 -27.01 -17.70
CA LEU A 854 -10.91 -25.70 -17.75
C LEU A 854 -10.17 -25.34 -16.45
N SER A 855 -10.45 -26.03 -15.35
CA SER A 855 -9.73 -25.87 -14.08
C SER A 855 -8.35 -26.57 -14.07
N ALA A 856 -8.10 -27.53 -14.96
CA ALA A 856 -6.87 -28.31 -14.97
C ALA A 856 -5.60 -27.54 -15.44
N PRO A 857 -5.63 -26.72 -16.50
CA PRO A 857 -4.44 -26.01 -16.98
C PRO A 857 -3.78 -25.07 -15.95
N PRO A 858 -4.53 -24.26 -15.16
CA PRO A 858 -3.94 -23.45 -14.10
C PRO A 858 -3.14 -24.27 -13.08
N TYR A 859 -3.62 -25.46 -12.69
CA TYR A 859 -2.90 -26.33 -11.75
C TYR A 859 -1.67 -27.00 -12.37
N LEU A 860 -1.71 -27.36 -13.66
CA LEU A 860 -0.53 -27.83 -14.39
C LEU A 860 0.54 -26.75 -14.49
N PHE A 861 0.13 -25.50 -14.71
CA PHE A 861 1.05 -24.37 -14.71
C PHE A 861 1.64 -24.14 -13.31
N SER A 862 0.82 -24.20 -12.26
CA SER A 862 1.26 -24.13 -10.87
C SER A 862 2.30 -25.20 -10.53
N PHE A 863 2.10 -26.44 -10.98
CA PHE A 863 3.08 -27.53 -10.84
C PHE A 863 4.45 -27.16 -11.42
N ILE A 864 4.49 -26.60 -12.63
CA ILE A 864 5.74 -26.18 -13.29
C ILE A 864 6.40 -25.03 -12.52
N ILE A 865 5.62 -24.04 -12.10
CA ILE A 865 6.14 -22.87 -11.36
C ILE A 865 6.74 -23.28 -10.02
N VAL A 866 6.09 -24.17 -9.25
CA VAL A 866 6.65 -24.66 -7.97
C VAL A 866 8.01 -25.31 -8.17
N LEU A 867 8.19 -26.11 -9.22
CA LEU A 867 9.47 -26.75 -9.54
C LEU A 867 10.54 -25.75 -9.97
N LEU A 868 10.18 -24.76 -10.80
CA LEU A 868 11.10 -23.71 -11.24
C LEU A 868 11.55 -22.84 -10.06
N THR A 869 10.62 -22.39 -9.22
CA THR A 869 10.92 -21.58 -8.04
C THR A 869 11.81 -22.33 -7.06
N ALA A 870 11.50 -23.60 -6.78
CA ALA A 870 12.33 -24.42 -5.90
C ALA A 870 13.73 -24.70 -6.48
N TYR A 871 13.84 -24.85 -7.81
CA TYR A 871 15.13 -24.98 -8.50
C TYR A 871 15.96 -23.68 -8.44
N PHE A 872 15.32 -22.53 -8.65
CA PHE A 872 15.99 -21.23 -8.57
C PHE A 872 16.39 -20.89 -7.14
N SER A 873 15.58 -21.22 -6.13
CA SER A 873 15.92 -21.05 -4.71
C SER A 873 17.20 -21.82 -4.33
N ASP A 874 17.27 -23.12 -4.65
CA ASP A 874 18.48 -23.93 -4.39
C ASP A 874 19.70 -23.41 -5.20
N ARG A 875 19.49 -22.90 -6.43
CA ARG A 875 20.58 -22.38 -7.28
C ARG A 875 21.10 -21.01 -6.83
N LEU A 876 20.21 -20.13 -6.37
CA LEU A 876 20.52 -18.76 -5.95
C LEU A 876 20.88 -18.68 -4.46
N ARG A 877 20.70 -19.77 -3.69
CA ARG A 877 20.94 -19.86 -2.24
C ARG A 877 20.13 -18.82 -1.45
N THR A 878 18.92 -18.56 -1.94
CA THR A 878 17.88 -17.74 -1.31
C THR A 878 16.79 -18.66 -0.80
#